data_AF-A0A174Z423-F1
#
_entry.id   AF-A0A174Z423-F1
#
_cell.length_a   1.000
_cell.length_b   1.000
_cell.length_c   1.000
_cell.angle_alpha   90.00
_cell.angle_beta   90.00
_cell.angle_gamma   90.00
#
_symmetry.space_group_name_H-M   'P 1'
#
loop_
_entity.id
_entity.type
_entity.pdbx_description
1 polymer ?
#
loop_
_entity_poly.entity_id
_entity_poly.type
_entity_poly.pdbx_seq_one_letter_code
_entity_poly.pdbx_strand_id
1 'polypeptide(L)'
;MNRVKAFVQKIWTYDLVHTAVYSIVLELIVECFNRRGIMGLAFPFMHPIIFIYNTLIIMTSMALALFFRRRMFVYSVVSVFWIGLALTNFIILSSRKTPFTAMDFYLIKDAIKVAGLYVSVIQIILIALLVIAVIAGLVFLWRKAPKLEVTIKKTKFVAYAAVQMILVFLAAYGMGITLLFTGAVEGHFGNLAQAYKKYGFSHCFVSSVLDRGIKKSGDYSEEYMDSLKNDLDNVDVEASEKTPNIIFVQLESFFDPTHVKGITLSENPLPNYQKLISECSSGYLSVPCFGAGTCNTEFEVQTGINIDDFGPGEYPYRTIMKSKVCESMAYDLKKLGYSTHAIHNNDGTFYDRNLVFSHLGYETFTSIEYMDGFEETPMGWAKDYILTGEITKALDSTAGTDYVFTISVQGHGDYPSTPMEGYTPEIKVTNFPVAEQQTSFEYYVNQIHEMDKFIGELIQSLSERDEETVLVLYGDHLPTFDFTDEMLTNGDKFQTQYVIWSNFDMDRQEKNIQAYQLSAYVMQRLGISEGYIMKYHQSKQKLPEDEYLKNLKILEYDILYGKKEIYGGETPYEATNLKMGIDDIEITDVYNYNDTVFIEGSSFNDYSCVLINGKEYTTEKVSDRLLRVNGINVKKDDVVVVAQKGDDKVELSRTTFTVKQQSKKNAQQQ
;
A
#
# COMPACT_ATOMS: atom_id res chain seq x y z
N MET A 1 -10.84 21.64 52.91
CA MET A 1 -11.06 20.22 52.56
C MET A 1 -12.54 19.79 52.53
N ASN A 2 -13.32 19.96 53.61
CA ASN A 2 -14.72 19.47 53.66
C ASN A 2 -15.68 20.09 52.63
N ARG A 3 -15.56 21.39 52.33
CA ARG A 3 -16.37 22.07 51.29
C ARG A 3 -16.06 21.57 49.88
N VAL A 4 -14.79 21.29 49.58
CA VAL A 4 -14.35 20.76 48.28
C VAL A 4 -14.86 19.33 48.10
N LYS A 5 -14.76 18.48 49.14
CA LYS A 5 -15.27 17.10 49.10
C LYS A 5 -16.79 17.05 48.86
N ALA A 6 -17.54 17.90 49.56
CA ALA A 6 -19.00 17.99 49.38
C ALA A 6 -19.40 18.50 47.98
N PHE A 7 -18.65 19.48 47.45
CA PHE A 7 -18.85 19.99 46.09
C PHE A 7 -18.56 18.93 45.02
N VAL A 8 -17.44 18.20 45.15
CA VAL A 8 -17.09 17.09 44.26
C VAL A 8 -18.14 15.99 44.31
N GLN A 9 -18.59 15.60 45.50
CA GLN A 9 -19.67 14.60 45.64
C GLN A 9 -20.99 15.05 45.00
N LYS A 10 -21.31 16.35 45.06
CA LYS A 10 -22.51 16.90 44.42
C LYS A 10 -22.40 16.86 42.89
N ILE A 11 -21.27 17.25 42.33
CA ILE A 11 -21.07 17.22 40.87
C ILE A 11 -20.97 15.79 40.34
N TRP A 12 -20.40 14.87 41.12
CA TRP A 12 -20.39 13.43 40.88
C TRP A 12 -21.79 12.78 41.02
N THR A 13 -22.88 13.53 41.06
CA THR A 13 -24.23 12.96 40.88
C THR A 13 -24.72 13.06 39.43
N TYR A 14 -24.06 13.88 38.60
CA TYR A 14 -24.43 14.06 37.21
C TYR A 14 -23.78 13.01 36.31
N ASP A 15 -24.61 12.35 35.50
CA ASP A 15 -24.18 11.29 34.58
C ASP A 15 -23.07 11.73 33.61
N LEU A 16 -23.21 12.94 33.05
CA LEU A 16 -22.24 13.51 32.11
C LEU A 16 -20.89 13.84 32.76
N VAL A 17 -20.86 14.14 34.06
CA VAL A 17 -19.60 14.42 34.77
C VAL A 17 -18.72 13.18 34.81
N HIS A 18 -19.29 12.03 35.17
CA HIS A 18 -18.53 10.78 35.19
C HIS A 18 -18.07 10.41 33.80
N THR A 19 -18.97 10.53 32.82
CA THR A 19 -18.66 10.27 31.39
C THR A 19 -17.48 11.13 30.95
N ALA A 20 -17.48 12.43 31.27
CA ALA A 20 -16.40 13.35 30.94
C ALA A 20 -15.08 12.98 31.65
N VAL A 21 -15.11 12.69 32.95
CA VAL A 21 -13.90 12.32 33.71
C VAL A 21 -13.27 11.03 33.16
N TYR A 22 -14.07 9.99 32.89
CA TYR A 22 -13.55 8.76 32.29
C TYR A 22 -13.02 8.99 30.86
N SER A 23 -13.64 9.88 30.09
CA SER A 23 -13.17 10.22 28.74
C SER A 23 -11.85 10.99 28.77
N ILE A 24 -11.67 11.93 29.71
CA ILE A 24 -10.40 12.65 29.91
C ILE A 24 -9.27 11.68 30.27
N VAL A 25 -9.51 10.77 31.21
CA VAL A 25 -8.51 9.78 31.61
C VAL A 25 -8.17 8.86 30.45
N LEU A 26 -9.17 8.41 29.69
CA LEU A 26 -8.95 7.56 28.53
C LEU A 26 -8.20 8.28 27.42
N GLU A 27 -8.54 9.53 27.10
CA GLU A 27 -7.83 10.33 26.09
C GLU A 27 -6.36 10.52 26.48
N LEU A 28 -6.04 10.75 27.75
CA LEU A 28 -4.65 10.83 28.22
C LEU A 28 -3.89 9.52 27.99
N ILE A 29 -4.52 8.37 28.25
CA ILE A 29 -3.92 7.05 27.99
C ILE A 29 -3.70 6.85 26.49
N VAL A 30 -4.72 7.15 25.67
CA VAL A 30 -4.65 7.06 24.20
C VAL A 30 -3.50 7.91 23.67
N GLU A 31 -3.34 9.14 24.15
CA GLU A 31 -2.26 10.03 23.72
C GLU A 31 -0.87 9.61 24.22
N CYS A 32 -0.77 8.89 25.34
CA CYS A 32 0.49 8.29 25.76
C CYS A 32 0.93 7.18 24.79
N PHE A 33 0.01 6.36 24.31
CA PHE A 33 0.30 5.38 23.27
C PHE A 33 0.62 6.04 21.92
N ASN A 34 -0.18 7.01 21.49
CA ASN A 34 0.05 7.76 20.24
C ASN A 34 1.44 8.40 20.18
N ARG A 35 1.90 8.97 21.30
CA ARG A 35 3.20 9.64 21.41
C ARG A 35 4.32 8.73 21.89
N ARG A 36 4.05 7.42 22.01
CA ARG A 36 5.00 6.39 22.45
C ARG A 36 5.70 6.73 23.78
N GLY A 37 4.99 7.34 24.72
CA GLY A 37 5.54 7.68 26.02
C GLY A 37 4.68 8.60 26.87
N ILE A 38 5.16 8.88 28.09
CA ILE A 38 4.47 9.71 29.09
C ILE A 38 4.23 11.16 28.64
N MET A 39 4.87 11.60 27.56
CA MET A 39 4.66 12.92 26.96
C MET A 39 3.22 13.14 26.49
N GLY A 40 2.43 12.07 26.30
CA GLY A 40 0.97 12.17 26.13
C GLY A 40 0.28 12.98 27.23
N LEU A 41 0.80 12.93 28.47
CA LEU A 41 0.26 13.70 29.59
C LEU A 41 0.44 15.22 29.44
N ALA A 42 1.38 15.67 28.61
CA ALA A 42 1.61 17.09 28.32
C ALA A 42 0.65 17.63 27.25
N PHE A 43 -0.01 16.77 26.47
CA PHE A 43 -0.89 17.16 25.37
C PHE A 43 -2.01 18.16 25.74
N PRO A 44 -2.75 18.03 26.87
CA PRO A 44 -3.73 19.05 27.26
C PRO A 44 -3.14 20.44 27.53
N PHE A 45 -1.84 20.53 27.82
CA PHE A 45 -1.16 21.81 28.06
C PHE A 45 -0.57 22.40 26.78
N MET A 46 -0.12 21.55 25.85
CA MET A 46 0.44 21.98 24.56
C MET A 46 -0.64 22.33 23.54
N HIS A 47 -1.72 21.52 23.49
CA HIS A 47 -2.82 21.66 22.53
C HIS A 47 -4.19 21.52 23.22
N PRO A 48 -4.54 22.44 24.14
CA PRO A 48 -5.74 22.32 24.99
C PRO A 48 -7.05 22.18 24.21
N ILE A 49 -7.20 22.95 23.13
CA ILE A 49 -8.41 22.93 22.30
C ILE A 49 -8.56 21.58 21.58
N ILE A 50 -7.47 21.07 21.02
CA ILE A 50 -7.44 19.78 20.32
C ILE A 50 -7.68 18.63 21.30
N PHE A 51 -7.09 18.68 22.49
CA PHE A 51 -7.34 17.69 23.55
C PHE A 51 -8.82 17.66 23.95
N ILE A 52 -9.46 18.82 24.13
CA ILE A 52 -10.90 18.90 24.44
C ILE A 52 -11.72 18.27 23.30
N TYR A 53 -11.38 18.57 22.05
CA TYR A 53 -12.06 18.00 20.90
C TYR A 53 -11.95 16.46 20.83
N ASN A 54 -10.74 15.92 20.97
CA ASN A 54 -10.53 14.47 21.02
C ASN A 54 -11.24 13.83 22.23
N THR A 55 -11.22 14.49 23.39
CA THR A 55 -11.97 14.07 24.57
C THR A 55 -13.48 14.02 24.27
N LEU A 56 -14.04 14.98 23.54
CA LEU A 56 -15.46 14.99 23.15
C LEU A 56 -15.79 13.82 22.20
N ILE A 57 -14.89 13.49 21.27
CA ILE A 57 -15.03 12.30 20.40
C ILE A 57 -15.11 11.01 21.24
N ILE A 58 -14.17 10.82 22.17
CA ILE A 58 -14.20 9.68 23.09
C ILE A 58 -15.47 9.73 23.95
N MET A 59 -15.85 10.90 24.44
CA MET A 59 -17.03 11.10 25.28
C MET A 59 -18.33 10.74 24.56
N THR A 60 -18.43 10.98 23.25
CA THR A 60 -19.57 10.52 22.44
C THR A 60 -19.71 9.01 22.50
N SER A 61 -18.62 8.25 22.33
CA SER A 61 -18.66 6.78 22.43
C SER A 61 -18.92 6.29 23.86
N MET A 62 -18.36 6.96 24.87
CA MET A 62 -18.59 6.67 26.29
C MET A 62 -20.04 6.92 26.71
N ALA A 63 -20.73 7.88 26.08
CA ALA A 63 -22.14 8.16 26.35
C ALA A 63 -23.07 6.98 26.02
N LEU A 64 -22.63 5.97 25.25
CA LEU A 64 -23.36 4.70 25.09
C LEU A 64 -23.63 4.01 26.43
N ALA A 65 -22.75 4.18 27.42
CA ALA A 65 -22.96 3.62 28.76
C ALA A 65 -24.23 4.15 29.42
N LEU A 66 -24.70 5.35 29.06
CA LEU A 66 -25.90 5.97 29.64
C LEU A 66 -27.16 5.13 29.40
N PHE A 67 -27.19 4.31 28.34
CA PHE A 67 -28.29 3.40 28.02
C PHE A 67 -28.31 2.13 28.88
N PHE A 68 -27.28 1.88 29.67
CA PHE A 68 -27.12 0.63 30.43
C PHE A 68 -27.08 0.88 31.94
N ARG A 69 -27.63 -0.07 32.71
CA ARG A 69 -27.57 -0.02 34.18
C ARG A 69 -26.18 -0.35 34.73
N ARG A 70 -25.39 -1.16 34.00
CA ARG A 70 -24.01 -1.52 34.35
C ARG A 70 -23.02 -0.59 33.63
N ARG A 71 -23.06 0.70 33.96
CA ARG A 71 -22.28 1.72 33.24
C ARG A 71 -20.77 1.44 33.26
N MET A 72 -20.23 1.04 34.41
CA MET A 72 -18.81 0.71 34.55
C MET A 72 -18.35 -0.41 33.62
N PHE A 73 -19.21 -1.39 33.34
CA PHE A 73 -18.90 -2.42 32.36
C PHE A 73 -18.80 -1.83 30.96
N VAL A 74 -19.77 -0.99 30.56
CA VAL A 74 -19.78 -0.38 29.22
C VAL A 74 -18.62 0.60 29.06
N TYR A 75 -18.31 1.42 30.07
CA TYR A 75 -17.11 2.27 30.05
C TYR A 75 -15.84 1.43 29.86
N SER A 76 -15.74 0.29 30.53
CA SER A 76 -14.58 -0.60 30.39
C SER A 76 -14.48 -1.20 28.98
N VAL A 77 -15.61 -1.61 28.38
CA VAL A 77 -15.65 -2.10 26.99
C VAL A 77 -15.19 -1.01 26.01
N VAL A 78 -15.69 0.21 26.15
CA VAL A 78 -15.30 1.35 25.31
C VAL A 78 -13.83 1.73 25.53
N SER A 79 -13.34 1.70 26.78
CA SER A 79 -11.92 1.90 27.09
C SER A 79 -11.03 0.84 26.44
N VAL A 80 -11.40 -0.44 26.52
CA VAL A 80 -10.64 -1.53 25.89
C VAL A 80 -10.57 -1.33 24.38
N PHE A 81 -11.65 -0.89 23.74
CA PHE A 81 -11.65 -0.57 22.31
C PHE A 81 -10.65 0.55 21.98
N TRP A 82 -10.75 1.72 22.62
CA TRP A 82 -9.85 2.84 22.33
C TRP A 82 -8.38 2.56 22.71
N ILE A 83 -8.14 1.90 23.84
CA ILE A 83 -6.78 1.48 24.23
C ILE A 83 -6.25 0.45 23.24
N GLY A 84 -7.08 -0.47 22.76
CA GLY A 84 -6.70 -1.44 21.73
C GLY A 84 -6.26 -0.74 20.44
N LEU A 85 -7.05 0.22 19.93
CA LEU A 85 -6.69 1.00 18.75
C LEU A 85 -5.38 1.79 18.95
N ALA A 86 -5.23 2.47 20.09
CA ALA A 86 -4.04 3.26 20.39
C ALA A 86 -2.80 2.38 20.59
N LEU A 87 -2.95 1.19 21.20
CA LEU A 87 -1.90 0.19 21.33
C LEU A 87 -1.50 -0.37 19.97
N THR A 88 -2.45 -0.67 19.08
CA THR A 88 -2.16 -1.08 17.70
C THR A 88 -1.36 0.01 16.99
N ASN A 89 -1.75 1.28 17.12
CA ASN A 89 -0.97 2.41 16.60
C ASN A 89 0.45 2.46 17.15
N PHE A 90 0.62 2.26 18.46
CA PHE A 90 1.95 2.20 19.09
C PHE A 90 2.82 1.09 18.47
N ILE A 91 2.24 -0.10 18.29
CA ILE A 91 2.95 -1.26 17.70
C ILE A 91 3.31 -0.97 16.24
N ILE A 92 2.34 -0.54 15.43
CA ILE A 92 2.56 -0.26 14.00
C ILE A 92 3.60 0.84 13.79
N LEU A 93 3.56 1.92 14.59
CA LEU A 93 4.55 3.00 14.53
C LEU A 93 5.97 2.55 14.88
N SER A 94 6.11 1.40 15.53
CA SER A 94 7.41 0.80 15.85
C SER A 94 7.98 0.00 14.68
N SER A 95 7.13 -0.49 13.77
CA SER A 95 7.54 -1.25 12.58
C SER A 95 7.60 -0.40 11.31
N ARG A 96 6.70 0.58 11.16
CA ARG A 96 6.66 1.52 10.02
C ARG A 96 6.29 2.93 10.49
N LYS A 97 6.59 3.98 9.71
CA LYS A 97 6.45 5.38 10.16
C LYS A 97 5.04 5.97 10.01
N THR A 98 4.12 5.28 9.33
CA THR A 98 2.74 5.69 9.14
C THR A 98 1.84 5.23 10.31
N PRO A 99 1.03 6.13 10.90
CA PRO A 99 0.10 5.77 11.97
C PRO A 99 -0.96 4.74 11.54
N PHE A 100 -1.55 4.08 12.53
CA PHE A 100 -2.68 3.19 12.33
C PHE A 100 -3.96 3.97 12.03
N THR A 101 -4.56 3.67 10.90
CA THR A 101 -5.81 4.25 10.40
C THR A 101 -6.89 3.19 10.29
N ALA A 102 -8.13 3.60 9.99
CA ALA A 102 -9.20 2.66 9.66
C ALA A 102 -8.91 1.86 8.38
N MET A 103 -8.02 2.36 7.52
CA MET A 103 -7.68 1.75 6.25
C MET A 103 -6.82 0.50 6.45
N ASP A 104 -6.08 0.43 7.55
CA ASP A 104 -5.28 -0.73 7.91
C ASP A 104 -6.10 -1.99 8.22
N PHE A 105 -7.40 -1.85 8.55
CA PHE A 105 -8.28 -3.02 8.64
C PHE A 105 -8.46 -3.71 7.27
N TYR A 106 -8.34 -2.97 6.16
CA TYR A 106 -8.38 -3.56 4.82
C TYR A 106 -7.05 -4.21 4.43
N LEU A 107 -5.95 -3.81 5.09
CA LEU A 107 -4.60 -4.38 4.91
C LEU A 107 -4.27 -5.52 5.88
N ILE A 108 -5.19 -5.91 6.77
CA ILE A 108 -4.88 -6.89 7.81
C ILE A 108 -4.42 -8.24 7.25
N LYS A 109 -4.90 -8.63 6.06
CA LYS A 109 -4.47 -9.85 5.38
C LYS A 109 -2.99 -9.77 4.97
N ASP A 110 -2.60 -8.67 4.34
CA ASP A 110 -1.20 -8.39 3.97
C ASP A 110 -0.29 -8.34 5.18
N ALA A 111 -0.73 -7.62 6.22
CA ALA A 111 0.01 -7.51 7.46
C ALA A 111 0.27 -8.88 8.09
N ILE A 112 -0.71 -9.81 8.04
CA ILE A 112 -0.54 -11.18 8.53
C ILE A 112 0.45 -11.97 7.67
N LYS A 113 0.44 -11.81 6.34
CA LYS A 113 1.37 -12.52 5.44
C LYS A 113 2.82 -12.23 5.79
N VAL A 114 3.11 -10.97 6.06
CA VAL A 114 4.47 -10.53 6.37
C VAL A 114 4.77 -10.56 7.86
N ALA A 115 3.77 -10.71 8.75
CA ALA A 115 3.94 -10.68 10.21
C ALA A 115 4.96 -11.70 10.72
N GLY A 116 5.12 -12.84 10.04
CA GLY A 116 6.11 -13.85 10.40
C GLY A 116 7.56 -13.34 10.32
N LEU A 117 7.82 -12.34 9.46
CA LEU A 117 9.12 -11.68 9.35
C LEU A 117 9.38 -10.72 10.51
N TYR A 118 8.33 -10.17 11.14
CA TYR A 118 8.45 -9.11 12.16
C TYR A 118 8.11 -9.54 13.59
N VAL A 119 7.38 -10.66 13.79
CA VAL A 119 6.82 -11.04 15.09
C VAL A 119 7.25 -12.45 15.52
N SER A 120 7.94 -12.52 16.66
CA SER A 120 8.36 -13.79 17.27
C SER A 120 7.18 -14.59 17.86
N VAL A 121 7.32 -15.92 17.91
CA VAL A 121 6.35 -16.82 18.54
C VAL A 121 6.03 -16.43 19.99
N ILE A 122 7.01 -15.94 20.74
CA ILE A 122 6.82 -15.48 22.13
C ILE A 122 5.88 -14.27 22.17
N GLN A 123 6.07 -13.28 21.29
CA GLN A 123 5.19 -12.10 21.21
C GLN A 123 3.75 -12.51 20.87
N ILE A 124 3.55 -13.47 19.95
CA ILE A 124 2.23 -14.02 19.62
C ILE A 124 1.56 -14.62 20.87
N ILE A 125 2.30 -15.42 21.65
CA ILE A 125 1.78 -16.00 22.91
C ILE A 125 1.41 -14.92 23.91
N LEU A 126 2.25 -13.89 24.07
CA LEU A 126 1.98 -12.77 24.98
C LEU A 126 0.72 -11.99 24.57
N ILE A 127 0.53 -11.75 23.27
CA ILE A 127 -0.69 -11.12 22.73
C ILE A 127 -1.92 -11.99 23.05
N ALA A 128 -1.85 -13.31 22.82
CA ALA A 128 -2.94 -14.23 23.13
C ALA A 128 -3.30 -14.22 24.63
N LEU A 129 -2.29 -14.24 25.52
CA LEU A 129 -2.49 -14.15 26.96
C LEU A 129 -3.12 -12.82 27.40
N LEU A 130 -2.69 -11.71 26.78
CA LEU A 130 -3.27 -10.39 27.03
C LEU A 130 -4.75 -10.37 26.66
N VAL A 131 -5.11 -10.91 25.49
CA VAL A 131 -6.51 -11.00 25.03
C VAL A 131 -7.36 -11.83 26.01
N ILE A 132 -6.85 -12.98 26.47
CA ILE A 132 -7.54 -13.83 27.46
C ILE A 132 -7.74 -13.06 28.77
N ALA A 133 -6.72 -12.36 29.27
CA ALA A 133 -6.79 -11.58 30.49
C ALA A 133 -7.82 -10.44 30.39
N VAL A 134 -7.87 -9.73 29.26
CA VAL A 134 -8.87 -8.69 29.00
C VAL A 134 -10.28 -9.28 28.99
N ILE A 135 -10.51 -10.41 28.30
CA ILE A 135 -11.82 -11.08 28.27
C ILE A 135 -12.23 -11.50 29.69
N ALA A 136 -11.32 -12.13 30.45
CA ALA A 136 -11.59 -12.52 31.83
C ALA A 136 -11.94 -11.31 32.72
N GLY A 137 -11.23 -10.19 32.56
CA GLY A 137 -11.50 -8.92 33.23
C GLY A 137 -12.89 -8.37 32.89
N LEU A 138 -13.27 -8.37 31.62
CA LEU A 138 -14.61 -7.94 31.17
C LEU A 138 -15.72 -8.84 31.73
N VAL A 139 -15.51 -10.17 31.76
CA VAL A 139 -16.47 -11.12 32.37
C VAL A 139 -16.59 -10.88 33.88
N PHE A 140 -15.48 -10.63 34.57
CA PHE A 140 -15.46 -10.30 35.99
C PHE A 140 -16.24 -9.00 36.26
N LEU A 141 -15.97 -7.94 35.48
CA LEU A 141 -16.68 -6.66 35.58
C LEU A 141 -18.17 -6.82 35.26
N TRP A 142 -18.55 -7.61 34.25
CA TRP A 142 -19.95 -7.90 33.99
C TRP A 142 -20.64 -8.54 35.20
N ARG A 143 -19.96 -9.41 35.95
CA ARG A 143 -20.53 -10.04 37.15
C ARG A 143 -20.58 -9.08 38.33
N LYS A 144 -19.50 -8.34 38.61
CA LYS A 144 -19.28 -7.59 39.85
C LYS A 144 -19.59 -6.09 39.77
N ALA A 145 -19.64 -5.50 38.58
CA ALA A 145 -19.89 -4.06 38.44
C ALA A 145 -21.26 -3.68 39.03
N PRO A 146 -21.35 -2.53 39.74
CA PRO A 146 -22.57 -2.07 40.36
C PRO A 146 -23.66 -1.84 39.30
N LYS A 147 -24.91 -2.13 39.68
CA LYS A 147 -26.09 -1.86 38.85
C LYS A 147 -26.75 -0.58 39.37
N LEU A 148 -26.97 0.38 38.50
CA LEU A 148 -27.79 1.55 38.82
C LEU A 148 -29.24 1.13 39.06
N GLU A 149 -29.79 1.59 40.19
CA GLU A 149 -31.22 1.51 40.47
C GLU A 149 -31.93 2.59 39.66
N VAL A 150 -32.76 2.17 38.71
CA VAL A 150 -33.52 3.09 37.84
C VAL A 150 -34.98 3.00 38.24
N THR A 151 -35.48 4.06 38.87
CA THR A 151 -36.86 4.17 39.37
C THR A 151 -37.85 4.70 38.34
N ILE A 152 -37.34 5.25 37.23
CA ILE A 152 -38.13 5.81 36.13
C ILE A 152 -38.50 4.75 35.07
N LYS A 153 -39.58 4.99 34.32
CA LYS A 153 -40.00 4.12 33.20
C LYS A 153 -38.87 3.98 32.18
N LYS A 154 -38.69 2.77 31.63
CA LYS A 154 -37.65 2.45 30.64
C LYS A 154 -37.59 3.43 29.46
N THR A 155 -38.74 3.87 28.96
CA THR A 155 -38.84 4.84 27.86
C THR A 155 -38.24 6.20 28.21
N LYS A 156 -38.52 6.72 29.42
CA LYS A 156 -37.95 7.98 29.91
C LYS A 156 -36.45 7.87 30.18
N PHE A 157 -35.99 6.71 30.68
CA PHE A 157 -34.58 6.42 30.89
C PHE A 157 -33.79 6.45 29.58
N VAL A 158 -34.27 5.74 28.56
CA VAL A 158 -33.64 5.71 27.23
C VAL A 158 -33.69 7.08 26.56
N ALA A 159 -34.80 7.81 26.65
CA ALA A 159 -34.92 9.15 26.09
C ALA A 159 -33.93 10.14 26.75
N TYR A 160 -33.77 10.09 28.07
CA TYR A 160 -32.80 10.91 28.79
C TYR A 160 -31.36 10.62 28.34
N ALA A 161 -30.98 9.34 28.26
CA ALA A 161 -29.66 8.92 27.75
C ALA A 161 -29.44 9.38 26.30
N ALA A 162 -30.45 9.25 25.43
CA ALA A 162 -30.37 9.68 24.05
C ALA A 162 -30.17 11.19 23.91
N VAL A 163 -30.91 12.01 24.68
CA VAL A 163 -30.73 13.48 24.67
C VAL A 163 -29.30 13.84 25.10
N GLN A 164 -28.77 13.22 26.16
CA GLN A 164 -27.40 13.47 26.61
C GLN A 164 -26.36 13.07 25.56
N MET A 165 -26.51 11.89 24.93
CA MET A 165 -25.62 11.44 23.87
C MET A 165 -25.66 12.38 22.65
N ILE A 166 -26.85 12.81 22.23
CA ILE A 166 -27.04 13.77 21.12
C ILE A 166 -26.38 15.11 21.46
N LEU A 167 -26.54 15.62 22.69
CA LEU A 167 -25.90 16.88 23.09
C LEU A 167 -24.36 16.79 23.06
N VAL A 168 -23.78 15.68 23.54
CA VAL A 168 -22.34 15.44 23.47
C VAL A 168 -21.87 15.32 22.01
N PHE A 169 -22.62 14.59 21.17
CA PHE A 169 -22.34 14.46 19.75
C PHE A 169 -22.38 15.81 19.03
N LEU A 170 -23.42 16.62 19.25
CA LEU A 170 -23.55 17.94 18.64
C LEU A 170 -22.44 18.89 19.11
N ALA A 171 -21.99 18.78 20.37
CA ALA A 171 -20.84 19.53 20.86
C ALA A 171 -19.55 19.12 20.15
N ALA A 172 -19.29 17.81 20.01
CA ALA A 172 -18.14 17.29 19.27
C ALA A 172 -18.19 17.72 17.79
N TYR A 173 -19.34 17.55 17.15
CA TYR A 173 -19.55 17.87 15.74
C TYR A 173 -19.42 19.38 15.46
N GLY A 174 -20.07 20.23 16.26
CA GLY A 174 -19.96 21.69 16.15
C GLY A 174 -18.54 22.20 16.39
N MET A 175 -17.81 21.60 17.34
CA MET A 175 -16.40 21.90 17.56
C MET A 175 -15.54 21.46 16.38
N GLY A 176 -15.74 20.26 15.83
CA GLY A 176 -15.02 19.77 14.66
C GLY A 176 -15.22 20.68 13.44
N ILE A 177 -16.47 21.06 13.15
CA ILE A 177 -16.81 22.05 12.13
C ILE A 177 -16.04 23.35 12.36
N THR A 178 -16.05 23.88 13.57
CA THR A 178 -15.36 25.14 13.90
C THR A 178 -13.85 25.03 13.70
N LEU A 179 -13.25 23.90 14.10
CA LEU A 179 -11.81 23.67 13.96
C LEU A 179 -11.38 23.55 12.49
N LEU A 180 -12.20 22.91 11.65
CA LEU A 180 -11.98 22.86 10.21
C LEU A 180 -12.12 24.25 9.57
N PHE A 181 -13.18 24.99 9.89
CA PHE A 181 -13.40 26.33 9.35
C PHE A 181 -12.32 27.35 9.75
N THR A 182 -11.71 27.18 10.92
CA THR A 182 -10.63 28.06 11.40
C THR A 182 -9.24 27.62 10.93
N GLY A 183 -9.12 26.48 10.25
CA GLY A 183 -7.83 25.87 9.90
C GLY A 183 -7.04 25.35 11.10
N ALA A 184 -7.64 25.28 12.29
CA ALA A 184 -7.01 24.73 13.49
C ALA A 184 -6.83 23.21 13.38
N VAL A 185 -7.65 22.56 12.55
CA VAL A 185 -7.52 21.17 12.10
C VAL A 185 -7.66 21.15 10.58
N GLU A 186 -6.84 20.37 9.90
CA GLU A 186 -6.91 20.18 8.44
C GLU A 186 -7.87 19.03 8.11
N GLY A 187 -8.61 19.16 7.01
CA GLY A 187 -9.51 18.09 6.53
C GLY A 187 -8.80 17.01 5.73
N HIS A 188 -7.58 17.30 5.24
CA HIS A 188 -6.71 16.39 4.50
C HIS A 188 -5.35 16.33 5.20
N PHE A 189 -4.75 15.14 5.26
CA PHE A 189 -3.50 14.91 5.98
C PHE A 189 -2.39 14.55 4.99
N GLY A 190 -1.68 15.54 4.44
CA GLY A 190 -0.53 15.25 3.56
C GLY A 190 0.56 14.41 4.26
N ASN A 191 0.73 14.59 5.59
CA ASN A 191 1.56 13.71 6.41
C ASN A 191 0.77 13.17 7.60
N LEU A 192 0.34 11.91 7.53
CA LEU A 192 -0.40 11.24 8.60
C LEU A 192 0.34 11.25 9.94
N ALA A 193 1.65 10.99 9.95
CA ALA A 193 2.43 10.95 11.19
C ALA A 193 2.48 12.32 11.89
N GLN A 194 2.60 13.40 11.11
CA GLN A 194 2.54 14.75 11.62
C GLN A 194 1.12 15.12 12.06
N ALA A 195 0.11 14.73 11.30
CA ALA A 195 -1.30 14.95 11.63
C ALA A 195 -1.66 14.30 12.97
N TYR A 196 -1.27 13.04 13.21
CA TYR A 196 -1.52 12.35 14.48
C TYR A 196 -0.79 13.01 15.66
N LYS A 197 0.42 13.56 15.44
CA LYS A 197 1.14 14.33 16.46
C LYS A 197 0.50 15.69 16.75
N LYS A 198 -0.06 16.36 15.74
CA LYS A 198 -0.64 17.71 15.83
C LYS A 198 -2.09 17.69 16.32
N TYR A 199 -2.89 16.77 15.79
CA TYR A 199 -4.35 16.72 15.99
C TYR A 199 -4.83 15.62 16.95
N GLY A 200 -3.93 14.74 17.38
CA GLY A 200 -4.25 13.65 18.31
C GLY A 200 -4.87 12.43 17.63
N PHE A 201 -4.78 11.28 18.30
CA PHE A 201 -5.16 9.98 17.74
C PHE A 201 -6.66 9.89 17.44
N SER A 202 -7.50 10.29 18.38
CA SER A 202 -8.95 10.04 18.32
C SER A 202 -9.60 10.73 17.12
N HIS A 203 -9.22 11.98 16.85
CA HIS A 203 -9.69 12.73 15.68
C HIS A 203 -9.17 12.15 14.37
N CYS A 204 -7.87 11.87 14.27
CA CYS A 204 -7.30 11.38 13.01
C CYS A 204 -7.85 9.99 12.65
N PHE A 205 -7.97 9.10 13.65
CA PHE A 205 -8.56 7.77 13.45
C PHE A 205 -10.02 7.88 13.00
N VAL A 206 -10.84 8.68 13.68
CA VAL A 206 -12.25 8.88 13.27
C VAL A 206 -12.36 9.51 11.88
N SER A 207 -11.45 10.42 11.52
CA SER A 207 -11.42 11.02 10.19
C SER A 207 -11.14 9.96 9.12
N SER A 208 -10.20 9.04 9.32
CA SER A 208 -9.97 7.92 8.40
C SER A 208 -11.15 6.93 8.29
N VAL A 209 -12.06 6.90 9.27
CA VAL A 209 -13.30 6.10 9.19
C VAL A 209 -14.34 6.80 8.34
N LEU A 210 -14.51 8.12 8.54
CA LEU A 210 -15.63 8.90 7.98
C LEU A 210 -15.32 9.49 6.61
N ASP A 211 -14.06 9.86 6.38
CA ASP A 211 -13.61 10.52 5.16
C ASP A 211 -12.96 9.48 4.25
N ARG A 212 -13.65 9.16 3.16
CA ARG A 212 -13.27 8.11 2.20
C ARG A 212 -13.66 8.51 0.80
N GLY A 213 -12.82 8.11 -0.15
CA GLY A 213 -12.92 8.47 -1.55
C GLY A 213 -12.79 9.98 -1.78
N ILE A 214 -13.03 10.37 -3.02
CA ILE A 214 -12.92 11.77 -3.42
C ILE A 214 -14.26 12.46 -3.16
N LYS A 215 -14.22 13.60 -2.48
CA LYS A 215 -15.43 14.40 -2.20
C LYS A 215 -15.87 15.16 -3.44
N LYS A 216 -17.18 15.15 -3.69
CA LYS A 216 -17.83 15.97 -4.71
C LYS A 216 -17.57 17.47 -4.44
N SER A 217 -17.00 18.15 -5.43
CA SER A 217 -16.91 19.61 -5.44
C SER A 217 -18.28 20.27 -5.67
N GLY A 218 -18.47 21.47 -5.12
CA GLY A 218 -19.66 22.30 -5.41
C GLY A 218 -19.76 22.74 -6.88
N ASP A 219 -18.62 22.80 -7.57
CA ASP A 219 -18.54 23.20 -8.98
C ASP A 219 -18.75 22.03 -9.96
N TYR A 220 -18.89 20.80 -9.45
CA TYR A 220 -19.15 19.65 -10.31
C TYR A 220 -20.58 19.68 -10.86
N SER A 221 -20.67 19.92 -12.16
CA SER A 221 -21.90 19.91 -12.97
C SER A 221 -21.62 19.29 -14.34
N GLU A 222 -22.68 18.85 -15.03
CA GLU A 222 -22.60 18.36 -16.42
C GLU A 222 -22.00 19.42 -17.35
N GLU A 223 -22.45 20.68 -17.24
CA GLU A 223 -21.92 21.82 -18.00
C GLU A 223 -20.42 22.05 -17.79
N TYR A 224 -19.94 21.93 -16.54
CA TYR A 224 -18.52 22.06 -16.25
C TYR A 224 -17.72 20.92 -16.89
N MET A 225 -18.21 19.68 -16.77
CA MET A 225 -17.54 18.52 -17.35
C MET A 225 -17.52 18.57 -18.88
N ASP A 226 -18.59 19.02 -19.53
CA ASP A 226 -18.65 19.23 -20.98
C ASP A 226 -17.64 20.28 -21.42
N SER A 227 -17.53 21.40 -20.69
CA SER A 227 -16.52 22.42 -20.98
C SER A 227 -15.11 21.87 -20.85
N LEU A 228 -14.83 21.14 -19.76
CA LEU A 228 -13.52 20.51 -19.54
C LEU A 228 -13.21 19.48 -20.62
N LYS A 229 -14.20 18.66 -21.02
CA LYS A 229 -14.05 17.68 -22.08
C LYS A 229 -13.67 18.34 -23.41
N ASN A 230 -14.40 19.38 -23.82
CA ASN A 230 -14.10 20.12 -25.05
C ASN A 230 -12.69 20.71 -25.03
N ASP A 231 -12.26 21.26 -23.89
CA ASP A 231 -10.89 21.76 -23.71
C ASP A 231 -9.84 20.65 -23.91
N LEU A 232 -10.09 19.47 -23.33
CA LEU A 232 -9.15 18.34 -23.36
C LEU A 232 -9.14 17.61 -24.70
N ASP A 233 -10.27 17.54 -25.40
CA ASP A 233 -10.36 16.95 -26.75
C ASP A 233 -9.53 17.73 -27.78
N ASN A 234 -9.25 19.02 -27.54
CA ASN A 234 -8.42 19.87 -28.39
C ASN A 234 -6.93 19.82 -28.05
N VAL A 235 -6.50 18.94 -27.14
CA VAL A 235 -5.09 18.75 -26.82
C VAL A 235 -4.44 17.91 -27.90
N ASP A 236 -3.79 18.58 -28.85
CA ASP A 236 -2.91 17.96 -29.84
C ASP A 236 -1.47 17.98 -29.35
N VAL A 237 -0.88 16.81 -29.16
CA VAL A 237 0.57 16.65 -29.03
C VAL A 237 1.12 16.23 -30.39
N GLU A 238 2.28 16.76 -30.79
CA GLU A 238 2.96 16.33 -32.01
C GLU A 238 3.24 14.83 -31.92
N ALA A 239 2.48 14.04 -32.69
CA ALA A 239 2.59 12.60 -32.68
C ALA A 239 3.96 12.17 -33.23
N SER A 240 4.63 11.29 -32.49
CA SER A 240 5.88 10.68 -32.97
C SER A 240 5.59 9.70 -34.11
N GLU A 241 6.46 9.68 -35.14
CA GLU A 241 6.37 8.72 -36.25
C GLU A 241 6.74 7.28 -35.82
N LYS A 242 7.39 7.13 -34.66
CA LYS A 242 7.73 5.85 -34.03
C LYS A 242 7.39 5.85 -32.54
N THR A 243 6.89 4.73 -32.06
CA THR A 243 6.49 4.52 -30.68
C THR A 243 7.44 3.50 -30.04
N PRO A 244 8.21 3.85 -29.01
CA PRO A 244 9.13 2.91 -28.36
C PRO A 244 8.40 1.97 -27.42
N ASN A 245 9.06 0.88 -27.01
CA ASN A 245 8.72 0.16 -25.79
C ASN A 245 8.83 1.10 -24.59
N ILE A 246 7.89 1.02 -23.66
CA ILE A 246 7.82 1.92 -22.50
C ILE A 246 7.90 1.07 -21.24
N ILE A 247 8.95 1.27 -20.45
CA ILE A 247 9.20 0.51 -19.24
C ILE A 247 9.24 1.46 -18.06
N PHE A 248 8.43 1.20 -17.04
CA PHE A 248 8.50 1.88 -15.75
C PHE A 248 8.94 0.86 -14.71
N VAL A 249 9.96 1.21 -13.92
CA VAL A 249 10.45 0.40 -12.82
C VAL A 249 10.38 1.22 -11.54
N GLN A 250 9.45 0.83 -10.68
CA GLN A 250 9.33 1.34 -9.33
C GLN A 250 10.33 0.62 -8.43
N LEU A 251 11.31 1.37 -7.93
CA LEU A 251 12.39 0.91 -7.07
C LEU A 251 11.97 1.07 -5.60
N GLU A 252 11.67 -0.06 -4.94
CA GLU A 252 11.13 -0.12 -3.57
C GLU A 252 12.11 0.48 -2.56
N SER A 253 11.64 1.47 -1.81
CA SER A 253 12.41 2.22 -0.82
C SER A 253 13.73 2.78 -1.36
N PHE A 254 13.87 2.99 -2.68
CA PHE A 254 15.14 3.37 -3.31
C PHE A 254 15.41 4.87 -3.15
N PHE A 255 16.53 5.17 -2.50
CA PHE A 255 16.95 6.53 -2.20
C PHE A 255 18.48 6.62 -2.26
N ASP A 256 19.02 7.65 -2.89
CA ASP A 256 20.46 7.87 -2.97
C ASP A 256 21.03 8.25 -1.58
N PRO A 257 21.78 7.35 -0.91
CA PRO A 257 22.25 7.59 0.44
C PRO A 257 23.26 8.75 0.52
N THR A 258 23.86 9.16 -0.60
CA THR A 258 24.77 10.32 -0.64
C THR A 258 24.06 11.64 -0.36
N HIS A 259 22.72 11.68 -0.43
CA HIS A 259 21.90 12.81 0.00
C HIS A 259 21.76 12.95 1.52
N VAL A 260 22.21 11.97 2.32
CA VAL A 260 22.23 12.09 3.78
C VAL A 260 23.46 12.89 4.22
N LYS A 261 23.23 14.04 4.86
CA LYS A 261 24.31 14.90 5.35
C LYS A 261 25.09 14.22 6.46
N GLY A 262 26.42 14.31 6.37
CA GLY A 262 27.33 13.93 7.44
C GLY A 262 27.76 12.46 7.45
N ILE A 263 27.20 11.61 6.58
CA ILE A 263 27.64 10.22 6.47
C ILE A 263 29.00 10.12 5.76
N THR A 264 29.68 9.00 5.97
CA THR A 264 30.87 8.62 5.19
C THR A 264 30.71 7.19 4.70
N LEU A 265 30.90 7.01 3.39
CA LEU A 265 30.80 5.74 2.69
C LEU A 265 32.21 5.29 2.28
N SER A 266 32.52 3.99 2.38
CA SER A 266 33.82 3.46 1.93
C SER A 266 33.99 3.54 0.41
N GLU A 267 32.89 3.51 -0.34
CA GLU A 267 32.83 3.59 -1.79
C GLU A 267 31.46 4.13 -2.24
N ASN A 268 31.31 4.41 -3.53
CA ASN A 268 30.03 4.88 -4.08
C ASN A 268 29.04 3.69 -4.20
N PRO A 269 27.88 3.72 -3.53
CA PRO A 269 26.89 2.65 -3.63
C PRO A 269 26.10 2.65 -4.93
N LEU A 270 26.03 3.78 -5.65
CA LEU A 270 25.14 3.97 -6.80
C LEU A 270 25.87 4.42 -8.08
N PRO A 271 26.98 3.77 -8.50
CA PRO A 271 27.72 4.21 -9.67
C PRO A 271 26.91 4.18 -10.98
N ASN A 272 26.01 3.22 -11.17
CA ASN A 272 25.20 3.14 -12.39
C ASN A 272 24.10 4.21 -12.39
N TYR A 273 23.33 4.30 -11.30
CA TYR A 273 22.22 5.24 -11.19
C TYR A 273 22.68 6.70 -11.24
N GLN A 274 23.76 7.06 -10.53
CA GLN A 274 24.29 8.43 -10.56
C GLN A 274 24.81 8.82 -11.95
N LYS A 275 25.37 7.85 -12.70
CA LYS A 275 25.74 8.08 -14.10
C LYS A 275 24.50 8.42 -14.93
N LEU A 276 23.42 7.65 -14.81
CA LEU A 276 22.15 7.93 -15.49
C LEU A 276 21.61 9.34 -15.14
N ILE A 277 21.59 9.72 -13.86
CA ILE A 277 21.18 11.07 -13.44
C ILE A 277 22.01 12.17 -14.13
N SER A 278 23.32 11.93 -14.32
CA SER A 278 24.21 12.92 -14.95
C SER A 278 24.06 13.01 -16.48
N GLU A 279 23.67 11.92 -17.14
CA GLU A 279 23.65 11.81 -18.60
C GLU A 279 22.23 11.91 -19.20
N CYS A 280 21.20 11.55 -18.44
CA CYS A 280 19.83 11.42 -18.90
C CYS A 280 18.91 12.50 -18.30
N SER A 281 17.63 12.49 -18.70
CA SER A 281 16.62 13.36 -18.11
C SER A 281 16.25 12.85 -16.72
N SER A 282 16.19 13.73 -15.73
CA SER A 282 16.03 13.34 -14.33
C SER A 282 15.46 14.47 -13.45
N GLY A 283 15.12 14.14 -12.20
CA GLY A 283 14.79 15.13 -11.19
C GLY A 283 14.32 14.51 -9.89
N TYR A 284 13.88 15.35 -8.97
CA TYR A 284 13.17 14.87 -7.78
C TYR A 284 11.73 14.50 -8.11
N LEU A 285 11.28 13.40 -7.52
CA LEU A 285 9.90 12.93 -7.56
C LEU A 285 9.27 13.14 -6.19
N SER A 286 8.27 14.02 -6.12
CA SER A 286 7.46 14.17 -4.91
C SER A 286 6.45 13.03 -4.86
N VAL A 287 6.52 12.23 -3.80
CA VAL A 287 5.72 11.01 -3.61
C VAL A 287 4.77 11.16 -2.42
N PRO A 288 3.61 10.49 -2.43
CA PRO A 288 2.58 10.74 -1.43
C PRO A 288 2.80 10.01 -0.09
N CYS A 289 3.87 9.22 0.02
CA CYS A 289 4.08 8.34 1.14
C CYS A 289 5.54 8.31 1.62
N PHE A 290 5.73 7.86 2.85
CA PHE A 290 7.04 7.78 3.50
C PHE A 290 7.14 6.50 4.34
N GLY A 291 8.08 5.63 3.98
CA GLY A 291 8.39 4.38 4.69
C GLY A 291 7.28 3.32 4.67
N ALA A 292 6.22 3.49 3.88
CA ALA A 292 5.19 2.50 3.57
C ALA A 292 4.20 3.10 2.58
N GLY A 293 3.52 2.25 1.82
CA GLY A 293 2.45 2.67 0.91
C GLY A 293 2.89 2.74 -0.55
N THR A 294 3.83 1.87 -0.95
CA THR A 294 4.25 1.57 -2.32
C THR A 294 3.11 1.65 -3.34
N CYS A 295 1.94 1.07 -3.00
CA CYS A 295 0.77 1.03 -3.89
C CYS A 295 0.11 2.40 -4.14
N ASN A 296 0.36 3.41 -3.31
CA ASN A 296 -0.13 4.78 -3.55
C ASN A 296 0.73 5.50 -4.60
N THR A 297 2.06 5.48 -4.48
CA THR A 297 2.94 6.02 -5.54
C THR A 297 2.71 5.28 -6.86
N GLU A 298 2.56 3.96 -6.79
CA GLU A 298 2.20 3.11 -7.92
C GLU A 298 0.88 3.54 -8.58
N PHE A 299 -0.16 3.79 -7.77
CA PHE A 299 -1.45 4.26 -8.26
C PHE A 299 -1.35 5.64 -8.92
N GLU A 300 -0.65 6.59 -8.31
CA GLU A 300 -0.46 7.93 -8.86
C GLU A 300 0.26 7.88 -10.21
N VAL A 301 1.38 7.15 -10.30
CA VAL A 301 2.14 7.03 -11.55
C VAL A 301 1.29 6.37 -12.63
N GLN A 302 0.56 5.30 -12.32
CA GLN A 302 -0.20 4.57 -13.34
C GLN A 302 -1.47 5.28 -13.81
N THR A 303 -2.10 6.09 -12.98
CA THR A 303 -3.43 6.69 -13.27
C THR A 303 -3.38 8.20 -13.45
N GLY A 304 -2.37 8.87 -12.91
CA GLY A 304 -2.31 10.34 -12.78
C GLY A 304 -3.28 10.91 -11.73
N ILE A 305 -3.98 10.07 -10.98
CA ILE A 305 -4.91 10.52 -9.94
C ILE A 305 -4.11 10.82 -8.67
N ASN A 306 -4.33 12.01 -8.10
CA ASN A 306 -3.72 12.50 -6.88
C ASN A 306 -4.31 11.81 -5.65
N ILE A 307 -3.47 11.16 -4.84
CA ILE A 307 -3.95 10.45 -3.67
C ILE A 307 -4.36 11.38 -2.52
N ASP A 308 -3.85 12.62 -2.50
CA ASP A 308 -4.23 13.61 -1.49
C ASP A 308 -5.72 13.95 -1.52
N ASP A 309 -6.40 13.69 -2.65
CA ASP A 309 -7.82 13.91 -2.83
C ASP A 309 -8.70 12.83 -2.19
N PHE A 310 -8.13 11.69 -1.80
CA PHE A 310 -8.80 10.59 -1.11
C PHE A 310 -8.90 10.82 0.41
N GLY A 311 -9.58 9.88 1.09
CA GLY A 311 -9.65 9.84 2.54
C GLY A 311 -8.27 9.67 3.19
N PRO A 312 -8.05 10.16 4.42
CA PRO A 312 -6.74 10.09 5.05
C PRO A 312 -6.22 8.65 5.22
N GLY A 313 -5.08 8.38 4.59
CA GLY A 313 -4.42 7.06 4.61
C GLY A 313 -5.14 5.99 3.80
N GLU A 314 -5.99 6.39 2.85
CA GLU A 314 -6.64 5.48 1.92
C GLU A 314 -5.64 4.84 0.95
N TYR A 315 -5.88 3.56 0.67
CA TYR A 315 -5.19 2.78 -0.35
C TYR A 315 -6.24 2.41 -1.41
N PRO A 316 -6.28 3.07 -2.58
CA PRO A 316 -7.32 2.84 -3.60
C PRO A 316 -7.41 1.38 -4.04
N TYR A 317 -6.27 0.68 -4.05
CA TYR A 317 -6.12 -0.76 -4.31
C TYR A 317 -7.00 -1.61 -3.37
N ARG A 318 -7.19 -1.15 -2.12
CA ARG A 318 -7.99 -1.82 -1.10
C ARG A 318 -9.42 -1.29 -0.98
N THR A 319 -9.75 -0.22 -1.69
CA THR A 319 -11.08 0.38 -1.69
C THR A 319 -11.73 0.31 -3.06
N ILE A 320 -11.63 1.38 -3.83
CA ILE A 320 -12.40 1.60 -5.05
C ILE A 320 -11.93 0.69 -6.18
N MET A 321 -10.62 0.43 -6.29
CA MET A 321 -10.02 -0.41 -7.33
C MET A 321 -10.30 -1.90 -7.17
N LYS A 322 -10.97 -2.33 -6.09
CA LYS A 322 -11.47 -3.70 -5.97
C LYS A 322 -12.74 -3.97 -6.77
N SER A 323 -13.42 -2.91 -7.21
CA SER A 323 -14.77 -3.00 -7.78
C SER A 323 -15.04 -2.06 -8.93
N LYS A 324 -14.06 -1.23 -9.31
CA LYS A 324 -14.16 -0.23 -10.36
C LYS A 324 -12.96 -0.31 -11.26
N VAL A 325 -13.23 -0.23 -12.55
CA VAL A 325 -12.23 0.03 -13.57
C VAL A 325 -11.87 1.52 -13.53
N CYS A 326 -10.59 1.82 -13.74
CA CYS A 326 -10.07 3.19 -13.76
C CYS A 326 -9.26 3.41 -15.03
N GLU A 327 -9.37 4.60 -15.62
CA GLU A 327 -8.40 5.05 -16.63
C GLU A 327 -6.98 4.93 -16.07
N SER A 328 -6.06 4.48 -16.92
CA SER A 328 -4.67 4.26 -16.57
C SER A 328 -3.83 4.32 -17.83
N MET A 329 -2.51 4.44 -17.64
CA MET A 329 -1.53 4.36 -18.71
C MET A 329 -1.63 3.05 -19.51
N ALA A 330 -2.01 1.94 -18.88
CA ALA A 330 -2.21 0.67 -19.60
C ALA A 330 -3.42 0.73 -20.55
N TYR A 331 -4.57 1.28 -20.12
CA TYR A 331 -5.70 1.45 -21.04
C TYR A 331 -5.40 2.43 -22.17
N ASP A 332 -4.71 3.52 -21.86
CA ASP A 332 -4.42 4.56 -22.84
C ASP A 332 -3.40 4.08 -23.89
N LEU A 333 -2.34 3.39 -23.48
CA LEU A 333 -1.38 2.80 -24.42
C LEU A 333 -1.98 1.63 -25.19
N LYS A 334 -2.89 0.84 -24.60
CA LYS A 334 -3.58 -0.24 -25.29
C LYS A 334 -4.44 0.27 -26.46
N LYS A 335 -5.04 1.47 -26.35
CA LYS A 335 -5.75 2.12 -27.49
C LYS A 335 -4.81 2.42 -28.66
N LEU A 336 -3.52 2.60 -28.38
CA LEU A 336 -2.47 2.83 -29.36
C LEU A 336 -1.84 1.54 -29.89
N GLY A 337 -2.32 0.38 -29.44
CA GLY A 337 -1.86 -0.94 -29.91
C GLY A 337 -0.74 -1.55 -29.07
N TYR A 338 -0.44 -0.99 -27.89
CA TYR A 338 0.52 -1.59 -26.97
C TYR A 338 -0.03 -2.84 -26.29
N SER A 339 0.82 -3.83 -26.08
CA SER A 339 0.58 -4.88 -25.09
C SER A 339 1.05 -4.43 -23.70
N THR A 340 0.31 -4.83 -22.66
CA THR A 340 0.48 -4.26 -21.31
C THR A 340 0.80 -5.32 -20.26
N HIS A 341 1.93 -5.16 -19.59
CA HIS A 341 2.50 -6.15 -18.67
C HIS A 341 2.78 -5.51 -17.32
N ALA A 342 2.30 -6.13 -16.24
CA ALA A 342 2.71 -5.82 -14.88
C ALA A 342 3.69 -6.89 -14.37
N ILE A 343 4.72 -6.49 -13.64
CA ILE A 343 5.72 -7.40 -13.07
C ILE A 343 5.97 -7.03 -11.61
N HIS A 344 6.02 -8.01 -10.71
CA HIS A 344 6.40 -7.79 -9.31
C HIS A 344 7.12 -9.02 -8.74
N ASN A 345 8.34 -8.86 -8.23
CA ASN A 345 9.08 -9.96 -7.58
C ASN A 345 8.61 -10.22 -6.13
N ASN A 346 7.30 -10.17 -5.88
CA ASN A 346 6.68 -10.52 -4.61
C ASN A 346 5.28 -11.16 -4.84
N ASP A 347 4.63 -11.61 -3.77
CA ASP A 347 3.31 -12.26 -3.77
C ASP A 347 2.27 -11.48 -4.59
N GLY A 348 1.65 -12.15 -5.57
CA GLY A 348 0.74 -11.51 -6.54
C GLY A 348 -0.56 -10.99 -5.92
N THR A 349 -0.94 -11.46 -4.74
CA THR A 349 -2.15 -11.00 -4.05
C THR A 349 -1.86 -9.91 -3.00
N PHE A 350 -0.58 -9.57 -2.77
CA PHE A 350 -0.21 -8.44 -1.94
C PHE A 350 -0.80 -7.15 -2.54
N TYR A 351 -1.44 -6.34 -1.71
CA TYR A 351 -2.31 -5.24 -2.13
C TYR A 351 -3.48 -5.59 -3.08
N ASP A 352 -3.89 -6.85 -3.19
CA ASP A 352 -4.86 -7.37 -4.18
C ASP A 352 -4.44 -7.06 -5.65
N ARG A 353 -3.13 -7.01 -5.96
CA ARG A 353 -2.64 -6.67 -7.31
C ARG A 353 -3.18 -7.59 -8.41
N ASN A 354 -3.34 -8.88 -8.12
CA ASN A 354 -3.97 -9.86 -9.01
C ASN A 354 -5.42 -9.50 -9.41
N LEU A 355 -6.10 -8.63 -8.65
CA LEU A 355 -7.42 -8.09 -9.00
C LEU A 355 -7.31 -6.67 -9.55
N VAL A 356 -6.48 -5.83 -8.94
CA VAL A 356 -6.37 -4.42 -9.30
C VAL A 356 -5.78 -4.22 -10.69
N PHE A 357 -4.77 -4.98 -11.09
CA PHE A 357 -4.18 -4.85 -12.42
C PHE A 357 -5.14 -5.20 -13.56
N SER A 358 -6.11 -6.07 -13.31
CA SER A 358 -7.23 -6.28 -14.23
C SER A 358 -8.09 -5.01 -14.40
N HIS A 359 -8.41 -4.35 -13.28
CA HIS A 359 -9.16 -3.09 -13.28
C HIS A 359 -8.36 -1.88 -13.79
N LEU A 360 -7.03 -1.98 -13.82
CA LEU A 360 -6.15 -0.98 -14.42
C LEU A 360 -5.79 -1.31 -15.87
N GLY A 361 -6.28 -2.40 -16.46
CA GLY A 361 -6.16 -2.64 -17.90
C GLY A 361 -4.91 -3.41 -18.34
N TYR A 362 -4.18 -4.04 -17.42
CA TYR A 362 -3.05 -4.90 -17.78
C TYR A 362 -3.52 -6.21 -18.40
N GLU A 363 -2.82 -6.67 -19.43
CA GLU A 363 -3.11 -7.96 -20.08
C GLU A 363 -2.45 -9.11 -19.33
N THR A 364 -1.25 -8.89 -18.79
CA THR A 364 -0.52 -9.88 -18.02
C THR A 364 -0.04 -9.34 -16.67
N PHE A 365 0.10 -10.24 -15.70
CA PHE A 365 0.76 -9.95 -14.43
C PHE A 365 1.68 -11.11 -14.00
N THR A 366 2.99 -10.85 -14.00
CA THR A 366 4.02 -11.78 -13.54
C THR A 366 4.42 -11.44 -12.11
N SER A 367 3.89 -12.21 -11.15
CA SER A 367 4.28 -12.14 -9.74
C SER A 367 5.36 -13.18 -9.40
N ILE A 368 5.90 -13.18 -8.16
CA ILE A 368 6.95 -14.14 -7.73
C ILE A 368 6.54 -15.60 -7.95
N GLU A 369 5.23 -15.89 -7.88
CA GLU A 369 4.68 -17.22 -8.14
C GLU A 369 4.90 -17.71 -9.57
N TYR A 370 5.37 -16.86 -10.49
CA TYR A 370 5.69 -17.18 -11.87
C TYR A 370 7.18 -16.98 -12.20
N MET A 371 8.00 -16.73 -11.20
CA MET A 371 9.46 -16.61 -11.32
C MET A 371 10.13 -17.90 -10.83
N ASP A 372 11.33 -18.19 -11.32
CA ASP A 372 12.11 -19.34 -10.89
C ASP A 372 13.57 -18.98 -10.70
N GLY A 373 14.27 -19.67 -9.79
CA GLY A 373 15.71 -19.49 -9.58
C GLY A 373 16.12 -18.14 -8.99
N PHE A 374 15.23 -17.43 -8.30
CA PHE A 374 15.57 -16.18 -7.61
C PHE A 374 16.30 -16.45 -6.28
N GLU A 375 17.06 -15.45 -5.83
CA GLU A 375 17.65 -15.44 -4.48
C GLU A 375 16.90 -14.47 -3.59
N GLU A 376 16.98 -14.69 -2.29
CA GLU A 376 16.47 -13.78 -1.28
C GLU A 376 17.61 -13.05 -0.58
N THR A 377 17.31 -11.83 -0.12
CA THR A 377 18.11 -11.14 0.89
C THR A 377 18.08 -11.92 2.20
N PRO A 378 19.01 -11.67 3.15
CA PRO A 378 18.95 -12.31 4.46
C PRO A 378 17.63 -12.07 5.24
N MET A 379 16.85 -11.05 4.84
CA MET A 379 15.55 -10.74 5.42
C MET A 379 14.37 -11.45 4.72
N GLY A 380 14.63 -12.27 3.69
CA GLY A 380 13.61 -13.04 2.97
C GLY A 380 12.90 -12.28 1.85
N TRP A 381 13.49 -11.17 1.36
CA TRP A 381 12.97 -10.45 0.19
C TRP A 381 13.65 -10.92 -1.09
N ALA A 382 12.92 -11.15 -2.17
CA ALA A 382 13.51 -11.49 -3.46
C ALA A 382 14.46 -10.37 -3.94
N LYS A 383 15.63 -10.76 -4.46
CA LYS A 383 16.57 -9.82 -5.06
C LYS A 383 16.09 -9.37 -6.43
N ASP A 384 16.40 -8.13 -6.80
CA ASP A 384 15.83 -7.47 -7.98
C ASP A 384 16.44 -7.94 -9.31
N TYR A 385 17.60 -8.60 -9.31
CA TYR A 385 18.25 -9.07 -10.55
C TYR A 385 17.33 -9.98 -11.40
N ILE A 386 16.40 -10.70 -10.75
CA ILE A 386 15.42 -11.56 -11.45
C ILE A 386 14.53 -10.76 -12.41
N LEU A 387 14.29 -9.48 -12.10
CA LEU A 387 13.40 -8.61 -12.87
C LEU A 387 13.94 -8.31 -14.27
N THR A 388 15.27 -8.31 -14.47
CA THR A 388 15.86 -8.11 -15.82
C THR A 388 15.40 -9.19 -16.78
N GLY A 389 15.39 -10.44 -16.32
CA GLY A 389 14.93 -11.59 -17.10
C GLY A 389 13.42 -11.52 -17.38
N GLU A 390 12.61 -11.16 -16.38
CA GLU A 390 11.15 -11.09 -16.54
C GLU A 390 10.69 -9.90 -17.40
N ILE A 391 11.38 -8.75 -17.32
CA ILE A 391 11.15 -7.61 -18.24
C ILE A 391 11.49 -8.03 -19.67
N THR A 392 12.66 -8.63 -19.89
CA THR A 392 13.08 -9.08 -21.23
C THR A 392 12.09 -10.12 -21.78
N LYS A 393 11.65 -11.07 -20.95
CA LYS A 393 10.65 -12.07 -21.32
C LYS A 393 9.31 -11.45 -21.72
N ALA A 394 8.86 -10.40 -21.01
CA ALA A 394 7.63 -9.69 -21.38
C ALA A 394 7.77 -9.02 -22.76
N LEU A 395 8.86 -8.30 -23.00
CA LEU A 395 9.15 -7.67 -24.30
C LEU A 395 9.26 -8.69 -25.45
N ASP A 396 9.84 -9.87 -25.18
CA ASP A 396 9.99 -10.93 -26.19
C ASP A 396 8.70 -11.74 -26.41
N SER A 397 7.68 -11.55 -25.58
CA SER A 397 6.41 -12.29 -25.65
C SER A 397 5.47 -11.75 -26.74
N THR A 398 5.76 -10.56 -27.27
CA THR A 398 4.96 -9.91 -28.29
C THR A 398 5.82 -9.54 -29.50
N ALA A 399 5.17 -9.22 -30.62
CA ALA A 399 5.84 -8.69 -31.82
C ALA A 399 5.60 -7.18 -31.99
N GLY A 400 4.85 -6.56 -31.06
CA GLY A 400 4.46 -5.17 -31.10
C GLY A 400 5.23 -4.36 -30.06
N THR A 401 4.75 -3.14 -29.79
CA THR A 401 5.33 -2.31 -28.73
C THR A 401 4.71 -2.65 -27.39
N ASP A 402 5.53 -2.74 -26.36
CA ASP A 402 5.12 -3.15 -25.02
C ASP A 402 5.20 -2.01 -24.01
N TYR A 403 4.22 -2.01 -23.12
CA TYR A 403 4.22 -1.22 -21.90
C TYR A 403 4.41 -2.16 -20.71
N VAL A 404 5.54 -2.02 -20.03
CA VAL A 404 5.93 -2.86 -18.89
C VAL A 404 6.00 -2.01 -17.63
N PHE A 405 5.16 -2.30 -16.64
CA PHE A 405 5.22 -1.68 -15.33
C PHE A 405 5.74 -2.68 -14.30
N THR A 406 6.93 -2.42 -13.76
CA THR A 406 7.64 -3.32 -12.86
C THR A 406 7.75 -2.72 -11.47
N ILE A 407 7.47 -3.52 -10.44
CA ILE A 407 7.64 -3.15 -9.03
C ILE A 407 8.69 -4.09 -8.41
N SER A 408 9.77 -3.51 -7.92
CA SER A 408 10.79 -4.24 -7.16
C SER A 408 10.40 -4.44 -5.69
N VAL A 409 11.16 -5.24 -4.94
CA VAL A 409 10.91 -5.47 -3.50
C VAL A 409 12.18 -5.53 -2.66
N GLN A 410 13.37 -5.60 -3.26
CA GLN A 410 14.60 -5.86 -2.52
C GLN A 410 14.89 -4.83 -1.41
N GLY A 411 14.57 -3.55 -1.64
CA GLY A 411 14.76 -2.47 -0.66
C GLY A 411 13.78 -2.46 0.52
N HIS A 412 12.77 -3.35 0.52
CA HIS A 412 11.67 -3.36 1.49
C HIS A 412 12.15 -3.55 2.93
N GLY A 413 11.42 -2.93 3.86
CA GLY A 413 11.86 -2.62 5.23
C GLY A 413 11.91 -3.73 6.30
N ASP A 414 12.16 -3.25 7.53
CA ASP A 414 12.76 -3.85 8.74
C ASP A 414 14.22 -4.31 8.55
N TYR A 415 15.12 -3.40 8.91
CA TYR A 415 16.54 -3.57 8.72
C TYR A 415 17.21 -4.03 10.02
N PRO A 416 18.11 -5.01 9.96
CA PRO A 416 18.71 -5.62 11.15
C PRO A 416 19.46 -4.57 11.99
N SER A 417 19.10 -4.47 13.27
CA SER A 417 19.75 -3.56 14.23
C SER A 417 21.14 -4.06 14.67
N THR A 418 21.44 -5.33 14.42
CA THR A 418 22.72 -5.98 14.73
C THR A 418 23.29 -6.65 13.49
N PRO A 419 24.63 -6.73 13.35
CA PRO A 419 25.25 -7.45 12.24
C PRO A 419 24.71 -8.89 12.16
N MET A 420 24.35 -9.32 10.96
CA MET A 420 23.83 -10.66 10.73
C MET A 420 24.96 -11.65 10.54
N GLU A 421 24.83 -12.83 11.15
CA GLU A 421 25.78 -13.92 10.98
C GLU A 421 25.82 -14.36 9.51
N GLY A 422 27.02 -14.51 8.94
CA GLY A 422 27.19 -14.90 7.54
C GLY A 422 26.99 -13.79 6.51
N TYR A 423 26.60 -12.57 6.91
CA TYR A 423 26.48 -11.42 6.01
C TYR A 423 27.57 -10.39 6.29
N THR A 424 28.35 -10.04 5.26
CA THR A 424 29.39 -9.01 5.36
C THR A 424 29.07 -7.87 4.39
N PRO A 425 28.75 -6.67 4.88
CA PRO A 425 28.53 -5.50 4.03
C PRO A 425 29.79 -5.17 3.21
N GLU A 426 29.63 -5.03 1.90
CA GLU A 426 30.66 -4.58 0.94
C GLU A 426 30.97 -3.10 1.20
N ILE A 427 29.92 -2.28 1.29
CA ILE A 427 30.01 -0.85 1.56
C ILE A 427 29.89 -0.61 3.06
N LYS A 428 30.90 0.06 3.63
CA LYS A 428 30.88 0.51 5.02
C LYS A 428 30.30 1.89 5.13
N VAL A 429 29.46 2.09 6.14
CA VAL A 429 28.87 3.38 6.46
C VAL A 429 29.31 3.79 7.85
N THR A 430 29.70 5.05 8.01
CA THR A 430 30.01 5.65 9.30
C THR A 430 29.36 7.01 9.43
N ASN A 431 29.19 7.49 10.67
CA ASN A 431 28.61 8.80 10.99
C ASN A 431 27.15 8.98 10.53
N PHE A 432 26.34 7.92 10.57
CA PHE A 432 24.91 8.06 10.37
C PHE A 432 24.31 8.95 11.49
N PRO A 433 23.51 9.99 11.18
CA PRO A 433 23.02 10.94 12.18
C PRO A 433 22.19 10.31 13.31
N VAL A 434 21.56 9.17 13.05
CA VAL A 434 20.78 8.40 14.03
C VAL A 434 21.61 7.19 14.47
N ALA A 435 22.47 7.38 15.48
CA ALA A 435 23.49 6.38 15.85
C ALA A 435 22.93 4.98 16.16
N GLU A 436 21.73 4.89 16.74
CA GLU A 436 21.02 3.64 17.02
C GLU A 436 20.57 2.86 15.77
N GLN A 437 20.53 3.52 14.61
CA GLN A 437 20.17 2.96 13.30
C GLN A 437 21.39 2.77 12.39
N GLN A 438 22.62 2.99 12.87
CA GLN A 438 23.85 2.89 12.07
C GLN A 438 24.00 1.54 11.35
N THR A 439 23.81 0.43 12.06
CA THR A 439 23.90 -0.93 11.50
C THR A 439 22.81 -1.17 10.45
N SER A 440 21.58 -0.79 10.77
CA SER A 440 20.43 -0.90 9.89
C SER A 440 20.63 -0.09 8.60
N PHE A 441 21.19 1.11 8.69
CA PHE A 441 21.48 1.95 7.54
C PHE A 441 22.65 1.41 6.70
N GLU A 442 23.69 0.85 7.31
CA GLU A 442 24.75 0.14 6.56
C GLU A 442 24.20 -1.06 5.78
N TYR A 443 23.32 -1.85 6.40
CA TYR A 443 22.63 -2.94 5.69
C TYR A 443 21.83 -2.42 4.49
N TYR A 444 21.01 -1.39 4.70
CA TYR A 444 20.19 -0.77 3.66
C TYR A 444 21.04 -0.25 2.48
N VAL A 445 22.15 0.46 2.75
CA VAL A 445 23.05 0.96 1.69
C VAL A 445 23.58 -0.18 0.80
N ASN A 446 23.79 -1.37 1.36
CA ASN A 446 24.23 -2.53 0.57
C ASN A 446 23.09 -3.17 -0.24
N GLN A 447 21.84 -3.10 0.24
CA GLN A 447 20.69 -3.50 -0.57
C GLN A 447 20.51 -2.55 -1.77
N ILE A 448 20.62 -1.25 -1.53
CA ILE A 448 20.61 -0.23 -2.59
C ILE A 448 21.76 -0.42 -3.58
N HIS A 449 22.93 -0.84 -3.11
CA HIS A 449 24.06 -1.17 -3.97
C HIS A 449 23.79 -2.38 -4.89
N GLU A 450 23.15 -3.44 -4.37
CA GLU A 450 22.71 -4.57 -5.21
C GLU A 450 21.63 -4.15 -6.21
N MET A 451 20.69 -3.28 -5.82
CA MET A 451 19.69 -2.71 -6.73
C MET A 451 20.35 -1.87 -7.85
N ASP A 452 21.44 -1.14 -7.57
CA ASP A 452 22.22 -0.44 -8.60
C ASP A 452 22.88 -1.38 -9.61
N LYS A 453 23.34 -2.56 -9.17
CA LYS A 453 23.85 -3.61 -10.07
C LYS A 453 22.74 -4.10 -10.99
N PHE A 454 21.55 -4.36 -10.46
CA PHE A 454 20.35 -4.68 -11.27
C PHE A 454 20.05 -3.59 -12.30
N ILE A 455 20.10 -2.30 -11.92
CA ILE A 455 19.89 -1.18 -12.85
C ILE A 455 20.92 -1.22 -13.99
N GLY A 456 22.19 -1.48 -13.68
CA GLY A 456 23.25 -1.63 -14.69
C GLY A 456 22.99 -2.79 -15.65
N GLU A 457 22.59 -3.96 -15.14
CA GLU A 457 22.25 -5.14 -15.94
C GLU A 457 21.03 -4.91 -16.83
N LEU A 458 19.98 -4.26 -16.31
CA LEU A 458 18.78 -3.92 -17.08
C LEU A 458 19.11 -2.95 -18.22
N ILE A 459 19.85 -1.88 -17.94
CA ILE A 459 20.29 -0.93 -18.98
C ILE A 459 21.11 -1.63 -20.05
N GLN A 460 22.03 -2.52 -19.65
CA GLN A 460 22.82 -3.29 -20.62
C GLN A 460 21.90 -4.12 -21.53
N SER A 461 20.98 -4.91 -20.94
CA SER A 461 20.04 -5.75 -21.68
C SER A 461 19.21 -4.92 -22.68
N LEU A 462 18.66 -3.78 -22.25
CA LEU A 462 17.84 -2.92 -23.11
C LEU A 462 18.67 -2.19 -24.19
N SER A 463 19.93 -1.88 -23.91
CA SER A 463 20.82 -1.22 -24.88
C SER A 463 21.22 -2.13 -26.05
N GLU A 464 21.16 -3.44 -25.85
CA GLU A 464 21.45 -4.46 -26.85
C GLU A 464 20.23 -4.79 -27.73
N ARG A 465 19.04 -4.23 -27.42
CA ARG A 465 17.81 -4.42 -28.20
C ARG A 465 17.78 -3.50 -29.42
N ASP A 466 17.30 -4.04 -30.54
CA ASP A 466 17.07 -3.30 -31.79
C ASP A 466 15.83 -2.38 -31.73
N GLU A 467 14.90 -2.66 -30.82
CA GLU A 467 13.66 -1.90 -30.65
C GLU A 467 13.90 -0.63 -29.81
N GLU A 468 13.42 0.51 -30.30
CA GLU A 468 13.45 1.76 -29.53
C GLU A 468 12.73 1.56 -28.18
N THR A 469 13.41 1.88 -27.09
CA THR A 469 12.96 1.60 -25.72
C THR A 469 13.23 2.80 -24.83
N VAL A 470 12.25 3.13 -23.98
CA VAL A 470 12.38 4.10 -22.89
C VAL A 470 12.19 3.41 -21.57
N LEU A 471 13.12 3.64 -20.64
CA LEU A 471 13.10 3.15 -19.27
C LEU A 471 12.98 4.33 -18.30
N VAL A 472 11.98 4.27 -17.43
CA VAL A 472 11.76 5.21 -16.33
C VAL A 472 12.03 4.48 -15.02
N LEU A 473 13.06 4.91 -14.30
CA LEU A 473 13.44 4.38 -12.99
C LEU A 473 13.12 5.42 -11.93
N TYR A 474 12.39 5.05 -10.88
CA TYR A 474 12.06 5.96 -9.80
C TYR A 474 11.92 5.27 -8.44
N GLY A 475 12.31 5.96 -7.37
CA GLY A 475 12.05 5.51 -6.00
C GLY A 475 10.61 5.81 -5.59
N ASP A 476 9.94 4.88 -4.91
CA ASP A 476 8.53 5.04 -4.51
C ASP A 476 8.34 5.82 -3.22
N HIS A 477 9.28 5.70 -2.28
CA HIS A 477 9.41 6.48 -1.05
C HIS A 477 10.79 6.32 -0.40
N LEU A 478 11.11 7.19 0.56
CA LEU A 478 12.30 6.97 1.40
C LEU A 478 12.09 5.78 2.36
N PRO A 479 13.18 5.09 2.77
CA PRO A 479 13.14 3.98 3.73
C PRO A 479 12.74 4.44 5.14
N THR A 480 12.39 3.49 6.01
CA THR A 480 11.81 3.72 7.35
C THR A 480 12.76 4.29 8.43
N PHE A 481 13.86 4.94 8.06
CA PHE A 481 14.76 5.59 9.02
C PHE A 481 14.16 6.88 9.61
N ASP A 482 14.67 7.33 10.75
CA ASP A 482 14.23 8.57 11.42
C ASP A 482 14.80 9.84 10.77
N PHE A 483 14.64 9.96 9.44
CA PHE A 483 15.05 11.14 8.71
C PHE A 483 14.25 12.38 9.13
N THR A 484 14.98 13.47 9.36
CA THR A 484 14.43 14.82 9.34
C THR A 484 14.82 15.51 8.06
N ASP A 485 14.02 16.48 7.63
CA ASP A 485 14.29 17.27 6.43
C ASP A 485 15.68 17.91 6.47
N GLU A 486 16.13 18.35 7.65
CA GLU A 486 17.46 18.93 7.87
C GLU A 486 18.61 17.96 7.57
N MET A 487 18.40 16.65 7.72
CA MET A 487 19.40 15.60 7.43
C MET A 487 19.60 15.38 5.93
N LEU A 488 18.67 15.82 5.07
CA LEU A 488 18.69 15.56 3.63
C LEU A 488 19.18 16.77 2.86
N THR A 489 19.95 16.56 1.77
CA THR A 489 20.47 17.67 0.95
C THR A 489 19.39 18.47 0.25
N ASN A 490 18.29 17.82 -0.17
CA ASN A 490 17.13 18.47 -0.79
C ASN A 490 16.14 19.06 0.23
N GLY A 491 16.27 18.69 1.52
CA GLY A 491 15.42 19.25 2.56
C GLY A 491 13.98 18.71 2.57
N ASP A 492 13.72 17.56 1.93
CA ASP A 492 12.38 16.98 1.86
C ASP A 492 12.45 15.45 1.83
N LYS A 493 11.86 14.81 2.84
CA LYS A 493 11.80 13.35 2.95
C LYS A 493 10.68 12.69 2.13
N PHE A 494 9.82 13.48 1.50
CA PHE A 494 8.80 13.03 0.54
C PHE A 494 9.29 13.16 -0.91
N GLN A 495 10.59 13.39 -1.11
CA GLN A 495 11.20 13.47 -2.43
C GLN A 495 12.20 12.35 -2.63
N THR A 496 11.89 11.46 -3.58
CA THR A 496 12.83 10.50 -4.16
C THR A 496 13.39 11.09 -5.46
N GLN A 497 14.07 10.27 -6.27
CA GLN A 497 14.57 10.67 -7.59
C GLN A 497 13.97 9.78 -8.68
N TYR A 498 13.91 10.34 -9.89
CA TYR A 498 13.61 9.59 -11.10
C TYR A 498 14.62 9.89 -12.20
N VAL A 499 14.78 8.95 -13.13
CA VAL A 499 15.56 9.11 -14.36
C VAL A 499 14.85 8.44 -15.54
N ILE A 500 14.97 9.06 -16.71
CA ILE A 500 14.39 8.59 -17.97
C ILE A 500 15.54 8.32 -18.94
N TRP A 501 15.82 7.04 -19.16
CA TRP A 501 16.82 6.56 -20.11
C TRP A 501 16.14 6.06 -21.40
N SER A 502 16.87 6.13 -22.51
CA SER A 502 16.44 5.59 -23.80
C SER A 502 17.64 4.99 -24.55
N ASN A 503 17.41 3.97 -25.37
CA ASN A 503 18.44 3.43 -26.29
C ASN A 503 18.54 4.21 -27.61
N PHE A 504 17.79 5.32 -27.72
CA PHE A 504 17.84 6.29 -28.82
C PHE A 504 17.99 7.70 -28.26
N ASP A 505 18.38 8.66 -29.10
CA ASP A 505 18.63 10.03 -28.68
C ASP A 505 17.34 10.74 -28.22
N MET A 506 17.37 11.30 -27.01
CA MET A 506 16.32 12.18 -26.49
C MET A 506 16.95 13.42 -25.86
N ASP A 507 16.30 14.57 -26.01
CA ASP A 507 16.76 15.81 -25.35
C ASP A 507 16.73 15.66 -23.83
N ARG A 508 17.88 15.90 -23.19
CA ARG A 508 18.05 15.89 -21.74
C ARG A 508 17.29 17.05 -21.08
N GLN A 509 16.48 16.75 -20.07
CA GLN A 509 15.73 17.72 -19.28
C GLN A 509 15.84 17.40 -17.79
N GLU A 510 16.09 18.43 -16.98
CA GLU A 510 16.05 18.34 -15.51
C GLU A 510 14.77 18.99 -15.00
N LYS A 511 13.90 18.22 -14.33
CA LYS A 511 12.61 18.72 -13.84
C LYS A 511 12.15 17.98 -12.59
N ASN A 512 11.80 18.71 -11.53
CA ASN A 512 11.12 18.12 -10.37
C ASN A 512 9.62 17.98 -10.67
N ILE A 513 9.01 16.88 -10.25
CA ILE A 513 7.64 16.53 -10.63
C ILE A 513 6.92 15.77 -9.51
N GLN A 514 5.59 15.84 -9.49
CA GLN A 514 4.75 15.02 -8.61
C GLN A 514 4.58 13.61 -9.21
N ALA A 515 4.44 12.58 -8.39
CA ALA A 515 4.26 11.21 -8.87
C ALA A 515 3.05 11.06 -9.80
N TYR A 516 1.92 11.70 -9.48
CA TYR A 516 0.74 11.74 -10.35
C TYR A 516 0.96 12.47 -11.70
N GLN A 517 2.06 13.18 -11.90
CA GLN A 517 2.38 13.85 -13.17
C GLN A 517 3.44 13.10 -14.00
N LEU A 518 4.14 12.13 -13.42
CA LEU A 518 5.34 11.52 -14.02
C LEU A 518 5.04 10.89 -15.39
N SER A 519 4.00 10.05 -15.47
CA SER A 519 3.60 9.37 -16.69
C SER A 519 3.20 10.35 -17.80
N ALA A 520 2.44 11.39 -17.45
CA ALA A 520 2.06 12.43 -18.41
C ALA A 520 3.24 13.21 -18.97
N TYR A 521 4.24 13.47 -18.14
CA TYR A 521 5.48 14.09 -18.58
C TYR A 521 6.29 13.19 -19.51
N VAL A 522 6.43 11.90 -19.19
CA VAL A 522 7.14 10.95 -20.07
C VAL A 522 6.41 10.79 -21.40
N MET A 523 5.09 10.58 -21.39
CA MET A 523 4.29 10.40 -22.60
C MET A 523 4.32 11.64 -23.49
N GLN A 524 4.27 12.84 -22.90
CA GLN A 524 4.38 14.09 -23.66
C GLN A 524 5.70 14.18 -24.44
N ARG A 525 6.81 13.70 -23.85
CA ARG A 525 8.12 13.67 -24.51
C ARG A 525 8.20 12.62 -25.63
N LEU A 526 7.28 11.66 -25.65
CA LEU A 526 7.15 10.64 -26.69
C LEU A 526 6.11 10.98 -27.75
N GLY A 527 5.47 12.15 -27.65
CA GLY A 527 4.39 12.52 -28.56
C GLY A 527 3.08 11.77 -28.30
N ILE A 528 2.89 11.21 -27.10
CA ILE A 528 1.73 10.40 -26.71
C ILE A 528 0.81 11.22 -25.81
N SER A 529 -0.48 11.27 -26.16
CA SER A 529 -1.51 12.02 -25.45
C SER A 529 -2.86 11.33 -25.51
N GLU A 530 -2.99 10.20 -24.81
CA GLU A 530 -4.24 9.48 -24.63
C GLU A 530 -4.69 9.42 -23.18
N GLY A 531 -6.02 9.49 -22.97
CA GLY A 531 -6.64 9.61 -21.65
C GLY A 531 -6.93 11.07 -21.26
N TYR A 532 -8.00 11.30 -20.49
CA TYR A 532 -8.35 12.65 -20.03
C TYR A 532 -7.47 13.12 -18.88
N ILE A 533 -7.08 12.24 -17.95
CA ILE A 533 -6.16 12.62 -16.86
C ILE A 533 -4.79 12.98 -17.46
N MET A 534 -4.31 12.17 -18.40
CA MET A 534 -3.09 12.42 -19.17
C MET A 534 -3.13 13.79 -19.87
N LYS A 535 -4.15 14.03 -20.70
CA LYS A 535 -4.35 15.29 -21.42
C LYS A 535 -4.46 16.49 -20.47
N TYR A 536 -5.08 16.29 -19.31
CA TYR A 536 -5.18 17.32 -18.28
C TYR A 536 -3.79 17.72 -17.75
N HIS A 537 -2.98 16.74 -17.34
CA HIS A 537 -1.61 16.99 -16.87
C HIS A 537 -0.72 17.61 -17.95
N GLN A 538 -0.92 17.30 -19.23
CA GLN A 538 -0.11 17.84 -20.32
C GLN A 538 -0.49 19.27 -20.70
N SER A 539 -1.78 19.62 -20.62
CA SER A 539 -2.30 20.91 -21.11
C SER A 539 -2.48 21.97 -20.03
N LYS A 540 -2.68 21.58 -18.77
CA LYS A 540 -3.06 22.50 -17.69
C LYS A 540 -1.93 22.89 -16.73
N GLN A 541 -0.67 22.52 -17.02
CA GLN A 541 0.51 22.82 -16.17
C GLN A 541 0.76 24.32 -15.90
N LYS A 542 0.18 25.20 -16.71
CA LYS A 542 0.33 26.67 -16.58
C LYS A 542 -0.74 27.31 -15.70
N LEU A 543 -1.74 26.56 -15.25
CA LEU A 543 -2.74 27.06 -14.31
C LEU A 543 -2.09 27.36 -12.94
N PRO A 544 -2.65 28.29 -12.17
CA PRO A 544 -2.35 28.39 -10.74
C PRO A 544 -2.54 27.03 -10.04
N GLU A 545 -1.68 26.70 -9.08
CA GLU A 545 -1.67 25.38 -8.43
C GLU A 545 -3.00 25.03 -7.76
N ASP A 546 -3.63 26.00 -7.08
CA ASP A 546 -4.93 25.82 -6.44
C ASP A 546 -6.05 25.55 -7.44
N GLU A 547 -6.02 26.22 -8.59
CA GLU A 547 -6.96 25.98 -9.69
C GLU A 547 -6.70 24.63 -10.36
N TYR A 548 -5.43 24.29 -10.61
CA TYR A 548 -5.01 23.03 -11.19
C TYR A 548 -5.46 21.83 -10.33
N LEU A 549 -5.19 21.87 -9.02
CA LEU A 549 -5.55 20.77 -8.11
C LEU A 549 -7.08 20.67 -7.94
N LYS A 550 -7.76 21.81 -7.83
CA LYS A 550 -9.23 21.84 -7.74
C LYS A 550 -9.88 21.20 -8.97
N ASN A 551 -9.43 21.58 -10.17
CA ASN A 551 -10.00 21.09 -11.43
C ASN A 551 -9.64 19.61 -11.65
N LEU A 552 -8.44 19.18 -11.27
CA LEU A 552 -8.02 17.79 -11.26
C LEU A 552 -8.95 16.95 -10.36
N LYS A 553 -9.16 17.37 -9.10
CA LYS A 553 -10.07 16.71 -8.16
C LYS A 553 -11.49 16.52 -8.73
N ILE A 554 -12.00 17.50 -9.47
CA ILE A 554 -13.33 17.40 -10.11
C ILE A 554 -13.34 16.30 -11.18
N LEU A 555 -12.30 16.24 -12.01
CA LEU A 555 -12.12 15.21 -13.04
C LEU A 555 -11.99 13.81 -12.42
N GLU A 556 -11.14 13.65 -11.41
CA GLU A 556 -10.95 12.40 -10.69
C GLU A 556 -12.24 11.92 -10.00
N TYR A 557 -12.97 12.85 -9.38
CA TYR A 557 -14.28 12.56 -8.80
C TYR A 557 -15.24 12.03 -9.86
N ASP A 558 -15.34 12.69 -11.03
CA ASP A 558 -16.24 12.26 -12.10
C ASP A 558 -15.94 10.84 -12.59
N ILE A 559 -14.66 10.55 -12.82
CA ILE A 559 -14.16 9.25 -13.30
C ILE A 559 -14.48 8.14 -12.30
N LEU A 560 -14.16 8.33 -11.02
CA LEU A 560 -14.22 7.26 -10.03
C LEU A 560 -15.58 7.15 -9.30
N TYR A 561 -16.23 8.27 -9.02
CA TYR A 561 -17.37 8.35 -8.10
C TYR A 561 -18.61 9.04 -8.70
N GLY A 562 -18.42 9.91 -9.68
CA GLY A 562 -19.46 10.72 -10.28
C GLY A 562 -20.26 9.97 -11.35
N LYS A 563 -20.85 10.77 -12.23
CA LYS A 563 -21.68 10.29 -13.33
C LYS A 563 -20.89 9.90 -14.57
N LYS A 564 -19.57 10.10 -14.59
CA LYS A 564 -18.70 9.78 -15.74
C LYS A 564 -19.06 10.65 -16.95
N GLU A 565 -19.42 11.90 -16.69
CA GLU A 565 -19.79 12.85 -17.75
C GLU A 565 -18.63 13.08 -18.73
N ILE A 566 -17.37 13.00 -18.27
CA ILE A 566 -16.18 13.09 -19.14
C ILE A 566 -16.20 12.03 -20.26
N TYR A 567 -16.85 10.89 -20.01
CA TYR A 567 -17.03 9.79 -20.96
C TYR A 567 -18.43 9.73 -21.60
N GLY A 568 -19.32 10.70 -21.31
CA GLY A 568 -20.70 10.69 -21.77
C GLY A 568 -21.65 9.80 -20.95
N GLY A 569 -21.31 9.50 -19.69
CA GLY A 569 -22.19 8.86 -18.70
C GLY A 569 -21.80 7.43 -18.30
N GLU A 570 -20.92 6.77 -19.05
CA GLU A 570 -20.47 5.40 -18.78
C GLU A 570 -18.96 5.26 -18.98
N THR A 571 -18.33 4.34 -18.25
CA THR A 571 -16.89 4.08 -18.42
C THR A 571 -16.66 3.36 -19.74
N PRO A 572 -15.71 3.80 -20.59
CA PRO A 572 -15.36 3.10 -21.83
C PRO A 572 -14.44 1.90 -21.56
N TYR A 573 -13.98 1.72 -20.32
CA TYR A 573 -13.03 0.71 -19.91
C TYR A 573 -13.73 -0.48 -19.24
N GLU A 574 -13.31 -1.68 -19.61
CA GLU A 574 -13.72 -2.94 -19.01
C GLU A 574 -12.52 -3.66 -18.41
N ALA A 575 -12.73 -4.32 -17.26
CA ALA A 575 -11.71 -5.10 -16.59
C ALA A 575 -11.15 -6.18 -17.53
N THR A 576 -9.83 -6.27 -17.62
CA THR A 576 -9.18 -7.25 -18.51
C THR A 576 -9.29 -8.66 -17.95
N ASN A 577 -9.30 -9.66 -18.83
CA ASN A 577 -9.04 -11.03 -18.43
C ASN A 577 -7.54 -11.21 -18.19
N LEU A 578 -7.08 -10.80 -17.01
CA LEU A 578 -5.68 -10.78 -16.62
C LEU A 578 -5.07 -12.18 -16.70
N LYS A 579 -4.08 -12.37 -17.58
CA LYS A 579 -3.27 -13.58 -17.62
C LYS A 579 -2.18 -13.48 -16.56
N MET A 580 -2.09 -14.47 -15.67
CA MET A 580 -1.00 -14.53 -14.70
C MET A 580 0.24 -15.18 -15.32
N GLY A 581 1.38 -14.52 -15.22
CA GLY A 581 2.64 -14.92 -15.88
C GLY A 581 2.66 -14.68 -17.39
N ILE A 582 3.85 -14.67 -17.98
CA ILE A 582 4.05 -14.67 -19.44
C ILE A 582 3.93 -16.10 -19.98
N ASP A 583 4.69 -17.02 -19.40
CA ASP A 583 4.75 -18.41 -19.82
C ASP A 583 3.49 -19.18 -19.41
N ASP A 584 2.91 -19.94 -20.34
CA ASP A 584 1.79 -20.82 -20.01
C ASP A 584 2.28 -22.05 -19.23
N ILE A 585 1.56 -22.41 -18.19
CA ILE A 585 1.78 -23.64 -17.44
C ILE A 585 0.98 -24.74 -18.13
N GLU A 586 1.67 -25.74 -18.65
CA GLU A 586 1.04 -26.81 -19.41
C GLU A 586 1.26 -28.17 -18.77
N ILE A 587 0.30 -29.07 -18.94
CA ILE A 587 0.44 -30.49 -18.59
C ILE A 587 0.39 -31.27 -19.89
N THR A 588 1.51 -31.88 -20.27
CA THR A 588 1.63 -32.66 -21.50
C THR A 588 1.30 -34.14 -21.28
N ASP A 589 1.69 -34.71 -20.14
CA ASP A 589 1.40 -36.10 -19.80
C ASP A 589 1.30 -36.32 -18.29
N VAL A 590 0.56 -37.37 -17.89
CA VAL A 590 0.46 -37.82 -16.50
C VAL A 590 0.49 -39.33 -16.46
N TYR A 591 1.44 -39.89 -15.72
CA TYR A 591 1.59 -41.34 -15.60
C TYR A 591 2.01 -41.78 -14.20
N ASN A 592 1.75 -43.05 -13.92
CA ASN A 592 2.16 -43.70 -12.69
C ASN A 592 3.49 -44.42 -12.89
N TYR A 593 4.36 -44.35 -11.90
CA TYR A 593 5.49 -45.25 -11.75
C TYR A 593 5.55 -45.71 -10.28
N ASN A 594 5.32 -47.00 -10.04
CA ASN A 594 5.11 -47.58 -8.72
C ASN A 594 3.92 -46.96 -7.96
N ASP A 595 4.17 -46.32 -6.82
CA ASP A 595 3.15 -45.64 -6.00
C ASP A 595 3.37 -44.12 -6.04
N THR A 596 3.65 -43.62 -7.24
CA THR A 596 4.03 -42.24 -7.49
C THR A 596 3.46 -41.79 -8.83
N VAL A 597 2.86 -40.60 -8.84
CA VAL A 597 2.37 -39.92 -10.03
C VAL A 597 3.42 -38.92 -10.49
N PHE A 598 3.74 -38.98 -11.77
CA PHE A 598 4.59 -38.01 -12.47
C PHE A 598 3.71 -37.17 -13.40
N ILE A 599 3.92 -35.85 -13.36
CA ILE A 599 3.21 -34.86 -14.16
C ILE A 599 4.27 -34.18 -15.02
N GLU A 600 4.25 -34.47 -16.32
CA GLU A 600 5.13 -33.86 -17.32
C GLU A 600 4.46 -32.63 -17.94
N GLY A 601 5.25 -31.58 -18.19
CA GLY A 601 4.74 -30.33 -18.70
C GLY A 601 5.83 -29.27 -18.87
N SER A 602 5.45 -28.01 -18.70
CA SER A 602 6.34 -26.85 -18.79
C SER A 602 5.99 -25.78 -17.77
N SER A 603 6.98 -24.93 -17.47
CA SER A 603 6.84 -23.74 -16.62
C SER A 603 6.45 -24.06 -15.17
N PHE A 604 6.84 -25.23 -14.67
CA PHE A 604 6.65 -25.59 -13.27
C PHE A 604 7.72 -24.94 -12.38
N ASN A 605 7.33 -24.46 -11.21
CA ASN A 605 8.24 -23.88 -10.23
C ASN A 605 7.84 -24.28 -8.81
N ASP A 606 8.48 -23.67 -7.81
CA ASP A 606 8.27 -24.02 -6.40
C ASP A 606 6.87 -23.65 -5.88
N TYR A 607 6.12 -22.84 -6.64
CA TYR A 607 4.73 -22.47 -6.35
C TYR A 607 3.69 -23.39 -7.04
N SER A 608 4.14 -24.37 -7.83
CA SER A 608 3.28 -25.34 -8.50
C SER A 608 2.74 -26.40 -7.54
N CYS A 609 1.42 -26.39 -7.37
CA CYS A 609 0.67 -27.31 -6.52
C CYS A 609 -0.18 -28.28 -7.36
N VAL A 610 -0.08 -29.58 -7.08
CA VAL A 610 -0.86 -30.62 -7.77
C VAL A 610 -2.12 -30.98 -6.97
N LEU A 611 -3.26 -30.97 -7.67
CA LEU A 611 -4.53 -31.52 -7.18
C LEU A 611 -4.95 -32.71 -8.05
N ILE A 612 -5.38 -33.79 -7.42
CA ILE A 612 -5.93 -34.97 -8.10
C ILE A 612 -7.37 -35.15 -7.63
N ASN A 613 -8.32 -35.09 -8.56
CA ASN A 613 -9.77 -35.14 -8.31
C ASN A 613 -10.22 -34.11 -7.24
N GLY A 614 -9.65 -32.91 -7.31
CA GLY A 614 -9.96 -31.79 -6.40
C GLY A 614 -9.32 -31.87 -5.01
N LYS A 615 -8.54 -32.92 -4.71
CA LYS A 615 -7.75 -33.02 -3.47
C LYS A 615 -6.31 -32.61 -3.75
N GLU A 616 -5.78 -31.70 -2.94
CA GLU A 616 -4.38 -31.27 -3.01
C GLU A 616 -3.44 -32.30 -2.38
N TYR A 617 -2.27 -32.47 -2.99
CA TYR A 617 -1.23 -33.38 -2.52
C TYR A 617 0.11 -32.64 -2.37
N THR A 618 0.96 -33.13 -1.46
CA THR A 618 2.34 -32.67 -1.36
C THR A 618 3.04 -32.88 -2.69
N THR A 619 3.43 -31.76 -3.31
CA THR A 619 4.03 -31.71 -4.64
C THR A 619 5.51 -31.47 -4.49
N GLU A 620 6.32 -32.19 -5.27
CA GLU A 620 7.75 -31.99 -5.35
C GLU A 620 8.13 -31.61 -6.77
N LYS A 621 8.80 -30.46 -6.92
CA LYS A 621 9.40 -30.04 -8.19
C LYS A 621 10.66 -30.85 -8.43
N VAL A 622 10.68 -31.63 -9.51
CA VAL A 622 11.88 -32.35 -9.96
C VAL A 622 12.66 -31.49 -10.96
N SER A 623 11.94 -30.77 -11.82
CA SER A 623 12.46 -29.77 -12.76
C SER A 623 11.34 -28.82 -13.17
N ASP A 624 11.65 -27.83 -14.01
CA ASP A 624 10.70 -26.96 -14.70
C ASP A 624 9.68 -27.70 -15.59
N ARG A 625 9.91 -29.00 -15.85
CA ARG A 625 9.08 -29.85 -16.73
C ARG A 625 8.50 -31.08 -16.07
N LEU A 626 8.80 -31.31 -14.78
CA LEU A 626 8.40 -32.54 -14.09
C LEU A 626 8.07 -32.28 -12.63
N LEU A 627 6.82 -32.60 -12.25
CA LEU A 627 6.36 -32.65 -10.87
C LEU A 627 6.14 -34.09 -10.44
N ARG A 628 6.31 -34.34 -9.13
CA ARG A 628 6.15 -35.65 -8.51
C ARG A 628 5.19 -35.59 -7.32
N VAL A 629 4.30 -36.58 -7.23
CA VAL A 629 3.41 -36.79 -6.08
C VAL A 629 3.51 -38.25 -5.61
N ASN A 630 3.96 -38.46 -4.37
CA ASN A 630 4.19 -39.78 -3.78
C ASN A 630 2.95 -40.32 -3.04
N GLY A 631 2.82 -41.65 -2.95
CA GLY A 631 1.79 -42.33 -2.16
C GLY A 631 0.41 -42.37 -2.81
N ILE A 632 0.34 -42.21 -4.14
CA ILE A 632 -0.89 -42.25 -4.92
C ILE A 632 -0.64 -42.72 -6.35
N ASN A 633 -1.70 -43.20 -6.99
CA ASN A 633 -1.76 -43.54 -8.40
C ASN A 633 -3.02 -42.92 -9.03
N VAL A 634 -2.91 -42.41 -10.26
CA VAL A 634 -4.06 -41.95 -11.05
C VAL A 634 -4.61 -43.07 -11.95
N LYS A 635 -5.89 -42.98 -12.28
CA LYS A 635 -6.60 -43.88 -13.19
C LYS A 635 -7.11 -43.10 -14.40
N LYS A 636 -7.53 -43.83 -15.43
CA LYS A 636 -8.23 -43.25 -16.57
C LYS A 636 -9.39 -42.39 -16.07
N ASP A 637 -9.55 -41.22 -16.68
CA ASP A 637 -10.59 -40.22 -16.40
C ASP A 637 -10.42 -39.48 -15.06
N ASP A 638 -9.36 -39.73 -14.28
CA ASP A 638 -8.98 -38.85 -13.18
C ASP A 638 -8.58 -37.48 -13.72
N VAL A 639 -8.90 -36.44 -12.95
CA VAL A 639 -8.59 -35.05 -13.27
C VAL A 639 -7.38 -34.62 -12.44
N VAL A 640 -6.30 -34.30 -13.12
CA VAL A 640 -5.09 -33.72 -12.52
C VAL A 640 -5.03 -32.25 -12.85
N VAL A 641 -4.77 -31.44 -11.84
CA VAL A 641 -4.64 -29.99 -11.95
C VAL A 641 -3.28 -29.59 -11.43
N VAL A 642 -2.59 -28.71 -12.16
CA VAL A 642 -1.46 -27.94 -11.64
C VAL A 642 -1.97 -26.52 -11.43
N ALA A 643 -1.83 -26.02 -10.21
CA ALA A 643 -2.30 -24.71 -9.80
C ALA A 643 -1.14 -23.89 -9.23
N GLN A 644 -1.05 -22.61 -9.57
CA GLN A 644 -0.08 -21.71 -8.95
C GLN A 644 -0.66 -21.09 -7.70
N LYS A 645 0.04 -21.27 -6.58
CA LYS A 645 -0.36 -20.78 -5.26
C LYS A 645 0.84 -20.25 -4.49
N GLY A 646 0.71 -19.03 -3.99
CA GLY A 646 1.66 -18.47 -3.03
C GLY A 646 1.52 -19.10 -1.63
N ASP A 647 2.23 -18.51 -0.67
CA ASP A 647 2.18 -18.96 0.72
C ASP A 647 0.81 -18.79 1.37
N ASP A 648 0.01 -17.84 0.88
CA ASP A 648 -1.34 -17.56 1.33
C ASP A 648 -2.39 -18.60 0.85
N LYS A 649 -1.97 -19.54 0.01
CA LYS A 649 -2.78 -20.62 -0.58
C LYS A 649 -3.92 -20.13 -1.49
N VAL A 650 -3.91 -18.85 -1.87
CA VAL A 650 -4.80 -18.34 -2.91
C VAL A 650 -4.32 -18.86 -4.26
N GLU A 651 -5.25 -19.37 -5.03
CA GLU A 651 -4.96 -19.84 -6.38
C GLU A 651 -4.99 -18.69 -7.37
N LEU A 652 -3.87 -18.48 -8.05
CA LEU A 652 -3.71 -17.41 -9.04
C LEU A 652 -4.09 -17.88 -10.45
N SER A 653 -3.74 -19.12 -10.79
CA SER A 653 -4.11 -19.76 -12.05
C SER A 653 -4.13 -21.28 -11.90
N ARG A 654 -4.72 -21.97 -12.88
CA ARG A 654 -4.71 -23.43 -12.95
C ARG A 654 -4.72 -23.96 -14.38
N THR A 655 -4.12 -25.13 -14.55
CA THR A 655 -4.14 -25.93 -15.76
C THR A 655 -4.67 -27.32 -15.45
N THR A 656 -5.59 -27.83 -16.27
CA THR A 656 -6.31 -29.09 -16.02
C THR A 656 -6.00 -30.12 -17.10
N PHE A 657 -5.73 -31.35 -16.68
CA PHE A 657 -5.47 -32.51 -17.53
C PHE A 657 -6.35 -33.68 -17.11
N THR A 658 -7.00 -34.33 -18.07
CA THR A 658 -7.73 -35.57 -17.84
C THR A 658 -6.88 -36.76 -18.26
N VAL A 659 -6.62 -37.67 -17.32
CA VAL A 659 -5.75 -38.83 -17.53
C VAL A 659 -6.32 -39.73 -18.61
N LYS A 660 -5.59 -39.84 -19.72
CA LYS A 660 -5.93 -40.72 -20.84
C LYS A 660 -5.52 -42.15 -20.51
N GLN A 661 -6.14 -43.12 -21.19
CA GLN A 661 -5.89 -44.55 -20.94
C GLN A 661 -4.39 -44.85 -21.03
N GLN A 662 -3.80 -45.31 -19.92
CA GLN A 662 -2.38 -45.64 -19.86
C GLN A 662 -2.03 -46.62 -20.98
N SER A 663 -1.29 -46.16 -22.00
CA SER A 663 -0.52 -47.09 -22.80
C SER A 663 0.48 -47.70 -21.82
N LYS A 664 0.52 -49.03 -21.70
CA LYS A 664 1.62 -49.70 -21.01
C LYS A 664 2.90 -49.31 -21.73
N LYS A 665 3.55 -48.21 -21.37
CA LYS A 665 4.97 -48.00 -21.65
C LYS A 665 5.65 -49.12 -20.88
N ASN A 666 5.97 -50.18 -21.61
CA ASN A 666 6.61 -51.37 -21.07
C ASN A 666 7.82 -50.92 -20.26
N ALA A 667 7.88 -51.35 -19.02
CA ALA A 667 9.09 -51.37 -18.23
C ALA A 667 10.12 -52.23 -18.96
N GLN A 668 10.88 -51.64 -19.87
CA GLN A 668 12.14 -52.12 -20.38
C GLN A 668 12.79 -51.05 -21.27
N GLN A 669 13.90 -50.50 -20.74
CA GLN A 669 15.01 -49.80 -21.37
C GLN A 669 15.19 -48.30 -21.05
N GLN A 670 16.36 -48.08 -20.44
CA GLN A 670 17.15 -46.87 -20.14
C GLN A 670 16.73 -46.03 -18.94
#